data_AF-A0A1V9YL52-F1
#
_entry.id   AF-A0A1V9YL52-F1
#
_cell.length_a   1.000
_cell.length_b   1.000
_cell.length_c   1.000
_cell.angle_alpha   90.00
_cell.angle_beta   90.00
_cell.angle_gamma   90.00
#
_symmetry.space_group_name_H-M   'P 1'
#
loop_
_entity.id
_entity.type
_entity.pdbx_description
1 polymer ?
#
loop_
_entity_poly.entity_id
_entity_poly.type
_entity_poly.pdbx_seq_one_letter_code
_entity_poly.pdbx_strand_id
1 'polypeptide(L)'
;MDARAASLDRLTARLSLRRYWQRWRIYEIGTQASSEEHLEELLAAPSPKHDAIVHWLQTKLITIPERRHFHFRGLVWQVLLHVHDRQGSSADELVRLLPRLATLPRDPLLRKEVADTCALMADTKGASAQHDMETVLLWLLTAKAVPYTSGMAQALAPFFLLDLPLHTIYDCFYRYCALQLPHLVTGTLSLLPEDEEHSKNPVELEQREHMLDMLLLYHDPALAAFLLQWLPDWTHRSVPLDYFYCNLYRTVPPPAFVYVLDQYLITGDMEFGLFIVLAIVLLHREELLRQSTADDIRAVLKPLWALDDVGAAKATVVLATLLKRRTPASYTTMWYSTPHPTFTTASASSAFPPVDMSGWEKQESKTLTGRFYWVHKKTKVAQWEHPSARHEPPPPLMCLSISTNEVASAACIPGAKTDLSLRYFIVDCRGRRSSEDMKSGGIPSGYTLDPAVFDSPEMMESALTTLLPLKSNVHLVLVGHGVSLPMSLVQDDETASLVREGIREDVAIVNRAALWFQKHGFRFVSCLDGGYASWHAFLRDAPMCTMEELVGHVATECRYCRIDARAALAAEAPVKKAARRRSSIKMPTLPQSMQRLSLTSTASSTSSSRLSFSSKDVKGRFNAFGAKFLRKRSSSASRLSSDSLDLDDFLADDTSTTHDSVSDDDEEIDIALPTLSA
;
A
#
# COMPACT_ATOMS: atom_id res chain seq x y z
N MET A 1 45.48 -11.87 -23.39
CA MET A 1 45.26 -11.91 -21.92
C MET A 1 43.78 -11.71 -21.58
N ASP A 2 42.98 -11.15 -22.48
CA ASP A 2 41.58 -10.77 -22.25
C ASP A 2 40.60 -11.96 -22.09
N ALA A 3 40.83 -13.09 -22.79
CA ALA A 3 39.98 -14.27 -22.64
C ALA A 3 40.11 -14.95 -21.26
N ARG A 4 41.29 -14.85 -20.63
CA ARG A 4 41.53 -15.38 -19.28
C ARG A 4 40.94 -14.48 -18.20
N ALA A 5 41.00 -13.16 -18.39
CA ALA A 5 40.35 -12.19 -17.50
C ALA A 5 38.81 -12.35 -17.53
N ALA A 6 38.21 -12.41 -18.73
CA ALA A 6 36.77 -12.64 -18.88
C ALA A 6 36.32 -14.02 -18.36
N SER A 7 37.17 -15.04 -18.44
CA SER A 7 36.91 -16.36 -17.85
C SER A 7 37.01 -16.32 -16.31
N LEU A 8 37.92 -15.52 -15.76
CA LEU A 8 38.07 -15.33 -14.32
C LEU A 8 36.88 -14.57 -13.75
N ASP A 9 36.43 -13.50 -14.43
CA ASP A 9 35.26 -12.71 -14.04
C ASP A 9 33.97 -13.53 -14.08
N ARG A 10 33.79 -14.39 -15.09
CA ARG A 10 32.68 -15.36 -15.12
C ARG A 10 32.79 -16.39 -13.98
N LEU A 11 33.99 -16.77 -13.59
CA LEU A 11 34.23 -17.71 -12.50
C LEU A 11 33.97 -17.05 -11.14
N THR A 12 34.41 -15.82 -10.91
CA THR A 12 34.14 -15.05 -9.69
C THR A 12 32.67 -14.68 -9.59
N ALA A 13 32.00 -14.31 -10.69
CA ALA A 13 30.54 -14.12 -10.72
C ALA A 13 29.78 -15.43 -10.42
N ARG A 14 30.22 -16.57 -10.95
CA ARG A 14 29.64 -17.88 -10.62
C ARG A 14 29.90 -18.31 -9.17
N LEU A 15 31.06 -17.94 -8.62
CA LEU A 15 31.43 -18.24 -7.23
C LEU A 15 30.74 -17.31 -6.23
N SER A 16 30.52 -16.04 -6.58
CA SER A 16 29.73 -15.09 -5.79
C SER A 16 28.27 -15.51 -5.80
N LEU A 17 27.69 -15.85 -6.97
CA LEU A 17 26.38 -16.50 -7.06
C LEU A 17 26.37 -17.73 -6.15
N ARG A 18 27.30 -18.69 -6.32
CA ARG A 18 27.32 -19.93 -5.51
C ARG A 18 27.40 -19.68 -4.00
N ARG A 19 28.18 -18.71 -3.53
CA ARG A 19 28.28 -18.35 -2.10
C ARG A 19 27.01 -17.65 -1.62
N TYR A 20 26.34 -16.87 -2.47
CA TYR A 20 25.04 -16.27 -2.18
C TYR A 20 23.94 -17.33 -2.13
N TRP A 21 23.90 -18.23 -3.12
CA TRP A 21 23.05 -19.43 -3.15
C TRP A 21 23.29 -20.31 -1.91
N GLN A 22 24.53 -20.37 -1.37
CA GLN A 22 24.82 -21.04 -0.09
C GLN A 22 24.23 -20.34 1.14
N ARG A 23 24.04 -19.02 1.10
CA ARG A 23 23.45 -18.23 2.19
C ARG A 23 21.91 -18.29 2.19
N TRP A 24 21.31 -18.51 1.02
CA TRP A 24 19.86 -18.74 0.84
C TRP A 24 19.49 -20.23 0.71
N ARG A 25 20.48 -21.13 0.85
CA ARG A 25 20.42 -22.58 0.59
C ARG A 25 19.58 -23.41 1.57
N ILE A 26 18.78 -22.77 2.41
CA ILE A 26 17.84 -23.50 3.26
C ILE A 26 16.62 -23.96 2.42
N TYR A 27 16.44 -23.45 1.19
CA TYR A 27 15.29 -23.79 0.34
C TYR A 27 15.65 -24.02 -1.13
N GLU A 28 16.71 -24.78 -1.41
CA GLU A 28 16.57 -25.79 -2.47
C GLU A 28 15.52 -26.80 -1.95
N ILE A 29 14.24 -26.39 -1.94
CA ILE A 29 13.14 -27.35 -1.94
C ILE A 29 13.38 -28.10 -3.24
N GLY A 30 13.95 -29.28 -3.11
CA GLY A 30 14.21 -30.14 -4.23
C GLY A 30 12.95 -30.18 -5.07
N THR A 31 13.10 -29.85 -6.35
CA THR A 31 12.31 -30.48 -7.39
C THR A 31 12.56 -31.98 -7.25
N GLN A 32 11.89 -32.60 -6.27
CA GLN A 32 11.83 -34.05 -6.20
C GLN A 32 11.16 -34.47 -7.51
N ALA A 33 11.66 -35.50 -8.19
CA ALA A 33 11.03 -35.99 -9.42
C ALA A 33 9.53 -36.24 -9.24
N SER A 34 9.12 -36.65 -8.03
CA SER A 34 7.72 -36.79 -7.59
C SER A 34 6.88 -35.51 -7.71
N SER A 35 7.49 -34.33 -7.55
CA SER A 35 6.80 -33.05 -7.66
C SER A 35 6.52 -32.62 -9.10
N GLU A 36 7.37 -33.04 -10.03
CA GLU A 36 7.16 -32.86 -11.47
C GLU A 36 6.08 -33.83 -11.94
N GLU A 37 6.18 -35.11 -11.59
CA GLU A 37 5.20 -36.17 -11.92
C GLU A 37 3.78 -35.79 -11.49
N HIS A 38 3.61 -35.30 -10.25
CA HIS A 38 2.30 -34.88 -9.78
C HIS A 38 1.74 -33.65 -10.53
N LEU A 39 2.60 -32.73 -10.95
CA LEU A 39 2.16 -31.63 -11.81
C LEU A 39 1.72 -32.15 -13.19
N GLU A 40 2.39 -33.18 -13.73
CA GLU A 40 1.95 -33.85 -14.97
C GLU A 40 0.55 -34.46 -14.79
N GLU A 41 0.30 -35.15 -13.66
CA GLU A 41 -1.02 -35.71 -13.33
C GLU A 41 -2.11 -34.64 -13.24
N LEU A 42 -1.83 -33.53 -12.54
CA LEU A 42 -2.78 -32.43 -12.40
C LEU A 42 -3.12 -31.78 -13.74
N LEU A 43 -2.15 -31.67 -14.65
CA LEU A 43 -2.36 -31.12 -16.00
C LEU A 43 -3.01 -32.11 -16.96
N ALA A 44 -2.84 -33.41 -16.74
CA ALA A 44 -3.47 -34.47 -17.54
C ALA A 44 -4.95 -34.71 -17.18
N ALA A 45 -5.44 -34.14 -16.07
CA ALA A 45 -6.84 -34.21 -15.70
C ALA A 45 -7.72 -33.57 -16.79
N PRO A 46 -8.92 -34.12 -17.08
CA PRO A 46 -9.81 -33.60 -18.13
C PRO A 46 -10.29 -32.17 -17.87
N SER A 47 -10.25 -31.72 -16.61
CA SER A 47 -10.48 -30.33 -16.20
C SER A 47 -9.48 -29.94 -15.10
N PRO A 48 -8.27 -29.50 -15.47
CA PRO A 48 -7.25 -29.12 -14.49
C PRO A 48 -7.75 -27.96 -13.64
N LYS A 49 -7.78 -28.16 -12.32
CA LYS A 49 -8.26 -27.15 -11.38
C LYS A 49 -7.20 -26.07 -11.20
N HIS A 50 -7.55 -24.83 -11.54
CA HIS A 50 -6.73 -23.64 -11.37
C HIS A 50 -6.08 -23.58 -9.97
N ASP A 51 -6.89 -23.66 -8.91
CA ASP A 51 -6.42 -23.48 -7.54
C ASP A 51 -5.46 -24.59 -7.08
N ALA A 52 -5.63 -25.81 -7.59
CA ALA A 52 -4.73 -26.92 -7.26
C ALA A 52 -3.33 -26.70 -7.88
N ILE A 53 -3.29 -26.22 -9.13
CA ILE A 53 -2.03 -25.92 -9.83
C ILE A 53 -1.35 -24.70 -9.21
N VAL A 54 -2.10 -23.62 -8.94
CA VAL A 54 -1.57 -22.44 -8.24
C VAL A 54 -1.01 -22.82 -6.89
N HIS A 55 -1.78 -23.56 -6.07
CA HIS A 55 -1.31 -24.03 -4.77
C HIS A 55 -0.04 -24.87 -4.91
N TRP A 56 0.05 -25.78 -5.88
CA TRP A 56 1.24 -26.61 -6.08
C TRP A 56 2.47 -25.80 -6.49
N LEU A 57 2.34 -24.87 -7.43
CA LEU A 57 3.42 -23.97 -7.83
C LEU A 57 3.83 -23.06 -6.65
N GLN A 58 2.87 -22.50 -5.93
CA GLN A 58 3.17 -21.64 -4.79
C GLN A 58 3.74 -22.39 -3.57
N THR A 59 3.53 -23.71 -3.44
CA THR A 59 4.02 -24.48 -2.27
C THR A 59 5.25 -25.33 -2.56
N LYS A 60 5.30 -26.00 -3.71
CA LYS A 60 6.31 -27.03 -4.02
C LYS A 60 7.31 -26.58 -5.09
N LEU A 61 6.90 -25.73 -6.03
CA LEU A 61 7.71 -25.37 -7.20
C LEU A 61 7.84 -23.85 -7.36
N ILE A 62 8.95 -23.27 -6.91
CA ILE A 62 9.21 -21.82 -7.02
C ILE A 62 9.12 -21.33 -8.49
N THR A 63 9.46 -22.20 -9.45
CA THR A 63 9.43 -21.94 -10.90
C THR A 63 8.85 -23.13 -11.66
N ILE A 64 8.34 -22.88 -12.88
CA ILE A 64 7.90 -23.96 -13.79
C ILE A 64 9.12 -24.83 -14.19
N PRO A 65 9.02 -26.18 -14.13
CA PRO A 65 10.12 -27.09 -14.45
C PRO A 65 10.70 -26.97 -15.86
N GLU A 66 12.03 -27.17 -16.00
CA GLU A 66 12.74 -26.88 -17.26
C GLU A 66 12.81 -28.04 -18.27
N ARG A 67 12.74 -29.29 -17.80
CA ARG A 67 13.01 -30.50 -18.61
C ARG A 67 12.08 -30.65 -19.83
N ARG A 68 10.89 -30.03 -19.79
CA ARG A 68 9.93 -29.92 -20.91
C ARG A 68 9.30 -28.51 -20.95
N HIS A 69 10.08 -27.48 -20.65
CA HIS A 69 9.59 -26.15 -20.31
C HIS A 69 8.56 -25.57 -21.28
N PHE A 70 8.76 -25.65 -22.60
CA PHE A 70 7.81 -25.03 -23.54
C PHE A 70 6.45 -25.72 -23.57
N HIS A 71 6.41 -27.04 -23.41
CA HIS A 71 5.16 -27.80 -23.36
C HIS A 71 4.43 -27.59 -22.02
N PHE A 72 5.13 -27.74 -20.89
CA PHE A 72 4.50 -27.54 -19.57
C PHE A 72 4.06 -26.10 -19.36
N ARG A 73 4.90 -25.14 -19.72
CA ARG A 73 4.54 -23.72 -19.60
C ARG A 73 3.33 -23.39 -20.46
N GLY A 74 3.26 -23.90 -21.69
CA GLY A 74 2.10 -23.75 -22.55
C GLY A 74 0.80 -24.26 -21.92
N LEU A 75 0.82 -25.43 -21.28
CA LEU A 75 -0.35 -25.97 -20.57
C LEU A 75 -0.67 -25.19 -19.29
N VAL A 76 0.33 -24.90 -18.47
CA VAL A 76 0.16 -24.15 -17.21
C VAL A 76 -0.41 -22.77 -17.49
N TRP A 77 0.12 -22.02 -18.46
CA TRP A 77 -0.39 -20.69 -18.82
C TRP A 77 -1.84 -20.74 -19.30
N GLN A 78 -2.22 -21.75 -20.09
CA GLN A 78 -3.62 -21.93 -20.49
C GLN A 78 -4.54 -22.13 -19.28
N VAL A 79 -4.10 -22.87 -18.25
CA VAL A 79 -4.89 -23.05 -17.04
C VAL A 79 -4.96 -21.76 -16.22
N LEU A 80 -3.81 -21.10 -15.99
CA LEU A 80 -3.72 -19.85 -15.22
C LEU A 80 -4.51 -18.71 -15.87
N LEU A 81 -4.62 -18.72 -17.20
CA LEU A 81 -5.43 -17.76 -17.95
C LEU A 81 -6.88 -18.21 -18.14
N HIS A 82 -7.30 -19.39 -17.67
CA HIS A 82 -8.65 -19.92 -17.90
C HIS A 82 -9.01 -20.05 -19.40
N VAL A 83 -8.03 -20.45 -20.21
CA VAL A 83 -8.15 -20.70 -21.65
C VAL A 83 -8.16 -22.20 -21.98
N HIS A 84 -7.72 -23.03 -21.03
CA HIS A 84 -7.76 -24.49 -21.15
C HIS A 84 -9.18 -24.97 -21.52
N ASP A 85 -9.29 -25.83 -22.54
CA ASP A 85 -10.53 -26.42 -23.09
C ASP A 85 -11.39 -25.54 -24.04
N ARG A 86 -10.92 -24.35 -24.46
CA ARG A 86 -11.65 -23.50 -25.44
C ARG A 86 -11.42 -23.89 -26.91
N GLN A 87 -10.94 -25.10 -27.19
CA GLN A 87 -10.29 -25.47 -28.46
C GLN A 87 -11.15 -25.41 -29.74
N GLY A 88 -12.46 -25.11 -29.66
CA GLY A 88 -13.33 -24.99 -30.85
C GLY A 88 -13.58 -23.57 -31.35
N SER A 89 -13.96 -22.63 -30.46
CA SER A 89 -14.56 -21.36 -30.91
C SER A 89 -13.56 -20.42 -31.61
N SER A 90 -12.39 -20.21 -31.00
CA SER A 90 -11.38 -19.29 -31.52
C SER A 90 -10.64 -19.86 -32.73
N ALA A 91 -10.50 -21.19 -32.80
CA ALA A 91 -9.94 -21.88 -33.96
C ALA A 91 -10.82 -21.68 -35.20
N ASP A 92 -12.14 -21.91 -35.06
CA ASP A 92 -13.10 -21.68 -36.14
C ASP A 92 -13.17 -20.21 -36.55
N GLU A 93 -13.08 -19.30 -35.58
CA GLU A 93 -13.06 -17.86 -35.83
C GLU A 93 -11.82 -17.44 -36.62
N LEU A 94 -10.64 -17.92 -36.23
CA LEU A 94 -9.39 -17.65 -36.93
C LEU A 94 -9.46 -18.10 -38.39
N VAL A 95 -9.97 -19.31 -38.65
CA VAL A 95 -10.16 -19.83 -40.03
C VAL A 95 -11.07 -18.92 -40.85
N ARG A 96 -12.15 -18.40 -40.26
CA ARG A 96 -13.06 -17.46 -40.93
C ARG A 96 -12.42 -16.10 -41.20
N LEU A 97 -11.59 -15.61 -40.28
CA LEU A 97 -11.01 -14.26 -40.35
C LEU A 97 -9.72 -14.18 -41.16
N LEU A 98 -8.96 -15.28 -41.27
CA LEU A 98 -7.66 -15.34 -41.94
C LEU A 98 -7.63 -14.65 -43.33
N PRO A 99 -8.56 -14.93 -44.27
CA PRO A 99 -8.55 -14.28 -45.58
C PRO A 99 -8.73 -12.76 -45.50
N ARG A 100 -9.54 -12.28 -44.54
CA ARG A 100 -9.80 -10.86 -44.33
C ARG A 100 -8.63 -10.18 -43.62
N LEU A 101 -8.00 -10.84 -42.65
CA LEU A 101 -6.83 -10.31 -41.95
C LEU A 101 -5.64 -10.17 -42.90
N ALA A 102 -5.49 -11.08 -43.86
CA ALA A 102 -4.42 -11.03 -44.86
C ALA A 102 -4.46 -9.77 -45.74
N THR A 103 -5.65 -9.23 -46.04
CA THR A 103 -5.84 -8.06 -46.92
C THR A 103 -5.78 -6.72 -46.20
N LEU A 104 -5.87 -6.72 -44.87
CA LEU A 104 -5.87 -5.49 -44.08
C LEU A 104 -4.47 -4.86 -44.03
N PRO A 105 -4.38 -3.52 -44.08
CA PRO A 105 -3.12 -2.81 -43.96
C PRO A 105 -2.55 -3.01 -42.55
N ARG A 106 -1.23 -3.19 -42.47
CA ARG A 106 -0.51 -3.29 -41.20
C ARG A 106 0.08 -1.95 -40.82
N ASP A 107 -0.06 -1.57 -39.57
CA ASP A 107 0.57 -0.38 -39.01
C ASP A 107 2.11 -0.44 -39.21
N PRO A 108 2.76 0.62 -39.72
CA PRO A 108 4.22 0.66 -39.87
C PRO A 108 4.98 0.44 -38.57
N LEU A 109 4.48 0.97 -37.44
CA LEU A 109 5.08 0.79 -36.12
C LEU A 109 4.98 -0.66 -35.68
N LEU A 110 3.82 -1.29 -35.86
CA LEU A 110 3.62 -2.71 -35.58
C LEU A 110 4.62 -3.57 -36.35
N ARG A 111 4.76 -3.35 -37.67
CA ARG A 111 5.71 -4.13 -38.48
C ARG A 111 7.15 -3.98 -38.00
N LYS A 112 7.53 -2.75 -37.63
CA LYS A 112 8.86 -2.47 -37.09
C LYS A 112 9.09 -3.20 -35.76
N GLU A 113 8.20 -3.02 -34.79
CA GLU A 113 8.36 -3.63 -33.46
C GLU A 113 8.30 -5.16 -33.49
N VAL A 114 7.46 -5.74 -34.35
CA VAL A 114 7.47 -7.20 -34.57
C VAL A 114 8.80 -7.65 -35.15
N ALA A 115 9.34 -6.97 -36.16
CA ALA A 115 10.64 -7.33 -36.74
C ALA A 115 11.78 -7.21 -35.71
N ASP A 116 11.81 -6.13 -34.94
CA ASP A 116 12.78 -5.90 -33.87
C ASP A 116 12.68 -7.00 -32.79
N THR A 117 11.45 -7.36 -32.39
CA THR A 117 11.21 -8.41 -31.39
C THR A 117 11.59 -9.80 -31.90
N CYS A 118 11.28 -10.11 -33.16
CA CYS A 118 11.69 -11.35 -33.81
C CYS A 118 13.21 -11.47 -33.89
N ALA A 119 13.93 -10.36 -34.08
CA ALA A 119 15.39 -10.34 -34.04
C ALA A 119 15.94 -10.70 -32.64
N LEU A 120 15.29 -10.25 -31.57
CA LEU A 120 15.63 -10.64 -30.19
C LEU A 120 15.35 -12.11 -29.88
N MET A 121 14.53 -12.78 -30.70
CA MET A 121 14.19 -14.21 -30.61
C MET A 121 14.88 -15.05 -31.71
N ALA A 122 15.91 -14.52 -32.38
CA ALA A 122 16.50 -15.17 -33.54
C ALA A 122 17.07 -16.56 -33.24
N ASP A 123 17.59 -16.78 -32.02
CA ASP A 123 18.15 -18.06 -31.58
C ASP A 123 17.09 -19.15 -31.29
N THR A 124 15.79 -18.82 -31.36
CA THR A 124 14.69 -19.75 -31.11
C THR A 124 13.80 -19.93 -32.34
N LYS A 125 12.79 -19.07 -32.54
CA LYS A 125 11.74 -19.17 -33.57
C LYS A 125 11.41 -17.84 -34.24
N GLY A 126 12.24 -16.81 -34.07
CA GLY A 126 11.95 -15.44 -34.50
C GLY A 126 11.55 -15.30 -35.97
N ALA A 127 12.27 -15.95 -36.90
CA ALA A 127 12.05 -15.77 -38.34
C ALA A 127 10.72 -16.36 -38.84
N SER A 128 10.24 -17.46 -38.25
CA SER A 128 8.94 -18.06 -38.62
C SER A 128 7.75 -17.39 -37.93
N ALA A 129 7.98 -16.69 -36.81
CA ALA A 129 6.92 -16.11 -35.98
C ALA A 129 6.40 -14.77 -36.49
N GLN A 130 7.16 -14.04 -37.32
CA GLN A 130 6.82 -12.67 -37.71
C GLN A 130 5.41 -12.53 -38.32
N HIS A 131 5.10 -13.34 -39.33
CA HIS A 131 3.80 -13.28 -39.99
C HIS A 131 2.63 -13.57 -39.04
N ASP A 132 2.83 -14.57 -38.17
CA ASP A 132 1.83 -15.02 -37.23
C ASP A 132 1.62 -14.01 -36.09
N MET A 133 2.69 -13.37 -35.59
CA MET A 133 2.62 -12.28 -34.63
C MET A 133 1.84 -11.08 -35.19
N GLU A 134 2.14 -10.68 -36.42
CA GLU A 134 1.40 -9.61 -37.10
C GLU A 134 -0.09 -9.95 -37.23
N THR A 135 -0.40 -11.22 -37.53
CA THR A 135 -1.77 -11.72 -37.68
C THR A 135 -2.53 -11.70 -36.35
N VAL A 136 -1.91 -12.16 -35.26
CA VAL A 136 -2.53 -12.16 -33.91
C VAL A 136 -2.78 -10.74 -33.42
N LEU A 137 -1.81 -9.84 -33.59
CA LEU A 137 -1.99 -8.44 -33.22
C LEU A 137 -3.11 -7.80 -34.04
N LEU A 138 -3.10 -7.95 -35.37
CA LEU A 138 -4.14 -7.40 -36.22
C LEU A 138 -5.53 -7.95 -35.89
N TRP A 139 -5.62 -9.25 -35.54
CA TRP A 139 -6.86 -9.84 -35.04
C TRP A 139 -7.32 -9.16 -33.75
N LEU A 140 -6.45 -8.97 -32.76
CA LEU A 140 -6.80 -8.29 -31.51
C LEU A 140 -7.28 -6.86 -31.75
N LEU A 141 -6.54 -6.07 -32.53
CA LEU A 141 -6.87 -4.67 -32.82
C LEU A 141 -8.22 -4.54 -33.51
N THR A 142 -8.51 -5.42 -34.48
CA THR A 142 -9.79 -5.42 -35.20
C THR A 142 -10.96 -5.92 -34.35
N ALA A 143 -10.74 -6.95 -33.53
CA ALA A 143 -11.76 -7.52 -32.66
C ALA A 143 -12.14 -6.59 -31.49
N LYS A 144 -11.20 -5.79 -30.99
CA LYS A 144 -11.42 -4.85 -29.87
C LYS A 144 -11.58 -3.40 -30.28
N ALA A 145 -11.42 -3.10 -31.58
CA ALA A 145 -11.49 -1.75 -32.12
C ALA A 145 -10.54 -0.77 -31.39
N VAL A 146 -9.32 -1.23 -31.10
CA VAL A 146 -8.28 -0.44 -30.44
C VAL A 146 -7.11 -0.18 -31.39
N PRO A 147 -6.42 0.97 -31.27
CA PRO A 147 -5.21 1.25 -32.05
C PRO A 147 -4.04 0.41 -31.55
N TYR A 148 -3.05 0.20 -32.43
CA TYR A 148 -1.79 -0.39 -31.99
C TYR A 148 -1.09 0.55 -31.02
N THR A 149 -0.56 -0.02 -29.94
CA THR A 149 0.24 0.70 -28.95
C THR A 149 1.63 0.09 -28.94
N SER A 150 2.67 0.93 -28.87
CA SER A 150 4.05 0.49 -28.73
C SER A 150 4.20 -0.49 -27.56
N GLY A 151 5.00 -1.54 -27.75
CA GLY A 151 5.22 -2.56 -26.72
C GLY A 151 4.33 -3.80 -26.84
N MET A 152 3.23 -3.75 -27.61
CA MET A 152 2.34 -4.91 -27.77
C MET A 152 3.04 -6.10 -28.44
N ALA A 153 4.01 -5.87 -29.33
CA ALA A 153 4.77 -6.94 -29.98
C ALA A 153 5.67 -7.67 -28.97
N GLN A 154 6.33 -6.92 -28.09
CA GLN A 154 7.21 -7.43 -27.04
C GLN A 154 6.41 -8.20 -25.98
N ALA A 155 5.21 -7.73 -25.61
CA ALA A 155 4.31 -8.44 -24.71
C ALA A 155 3.79 -9.76 -25.31
N LEU A 156 3.61 -9.83 -26.63
CA LEU A 156 3.12 -11.03 -27.33
C LEU A 156 4.21 -12.10 -27.54
N ALA A 157 5.45 -11.67 -27.77
CA ALA A 157 6.57 -12.55 -28.10
C ALA A 157 6.79 -13.77 -27.19
N PRO A 158 6.66 -13.67 -25.85
CA PRO A 158 6.79 -14.83 -24.96
C PRO A 158 5.87 -16.00 -25.31
N PHE A 159 4.67 -15.72 -25.83
CA PHE A 159 3.71 -16.77 -26.20
C PHE A 159 4.15 -17.54 -27.45
N PHE A 160 4.93 -16.92 -28.34
CA PHE A 160 5.52 -17.56 -29.52
C PHE A 160 6.77 -18.37 -29.21
N LEU A 161 7.33 -18.23 -28.00
CA LEU A 161 8.34 -19.16 -27.49
C LEU A 161 7.70 -20.49 -27.06
N LEU A 162 6.37 -20.51 -26.83
CA LEU A 162 5.63 -21.71 -26.47
C LEU A 162 5.17 -22.43 -27.74
N ASP A 163 5.21 -23.76 -27.74
CA ASP A 163 4.75 -24.61 -28.85
C ASP A 163 3.21 -24.69 -28.88
N LEU A 164 2.55 -23.55 -28.97
CA LEU A 164 1.09 -23.41 -28.95
C LEU A 164 0.54 -23.11 -30.36
N PRO A 165 -0.67 -23.58 -30.69
CA PRO A 165 -1.30 -23.21 -31.94
C PRO A 165 -1.75 -21.74 -31.91
N LEU A 166 -1.84 -21.12 -33.09
CA LEU A 166 -2.02 -19.67 -33.22
C LEU A 166 -3.29 -19.12 -32.53
N HIS A 167 -4.40 -19.86 -32.60
CA HIS A 167 -5.64 -19.48 -31.93
C HIS A 167 -5.51 -19.49 -30.40
N THR A 168 -4.79 -20.48 -29.84
CA THR A 168 -4.52 -20.54 -28.39
C THR A 168 -3.58 -19.42 -27.95
N ILE A 169 -2.59 -19.06 -28.78
CA ILE A 169 -1.73 -17.89 -28.53
C ILE A 169 -2.58 -16.63 -28.44
N TYR A 170 -3.51 -16.41 -29.38
CA TYR A 170 -4.43 -15.28 -29.33
C TYR A 170 -5.29 -15.28 -28.06
N ASP A 171 -5.90 -16.41 -27.70
CA ASP A 171 -6.75 -16.50 -26.50
C ASP A 171 -5.96 -16.21 -25.22
N CYS A 172 -4.76 -16.78 -25.11
CA CYS A 172 -3.87 -16.54 -23.98
C CYS A 172 -3.43 -15.07 -23.91
N PHE A 173 -2.99 -14.50 -25.03
CA PHE A 173 -2.55 -13.11 -25.08
C PHE A 173 -3.70 -12.14 -24.80
N TYR A 174 -4.87 -12.34 -25.41
CA TYR A 174 -6.05 -11.52 -25.15
C TYR A 174 -6.41 -11.54 -23.66
N ARG A 175 -6.39 -12.73 -23.04
CA ARG A 175 -6.72 -12.86 -21.63
C ARG A 175 -5.67 -12.26 -20.72
N TYR A 176 -4.39 -12.43 -21.04
CA TYR A 176 -3.29 -11.79 -20.35
C TYR A 176 -3.44 -10.27 -20.38
N CYS A 177 -3.71 -9.69 -21.55
CA CYS A 177 -3.99 -8.26 -21.66
C CYS A 177 -5.25 -7.85 -20.88
N ALA A 178 -6.32 -8.63 -20.91
CA ALA A 178 -7.54 -8.30 -20.18
C ALA A 178 -7.37 -8.33 -18.64
N LEU A 179 -6.48 -9.17 -18.12
CA LEU A 179 -6.24 -9.32 -16.69
C LEU A 179 -5.14 -8.37 -16.20
N GLN A 180 -4.00 -8.34 -16.89
CA GLN A 180 -2.78 -7.69 -16.42
C GLN A 180 -2.38 -6.46 -17.24
N LEU A 181 -2.82 -6.30 -18.48
CA LEU A 181 -2.47 -5.12 -19.30
C LEU A 181 -3.71 -4.46 -19.90
N PRO A 182 -4.70 -4.05 -19.08
CA PRO A 182 -5.99 -3.58 -19.58
C PRO A 182 -5.84 -2.38 -20.52
N HIS A 183 -4.82 -1.55 -20.31
CA HIS A 183 -4.48 -0.42 -21.17
C HIS A 183 -4.23 -0.81 -22.64
N LEU A 184 -3.75 -2.03 -22.92
CA LEU A 184 -3.53 -2.53 -24.28
C LEU A 184 -4.82 -2.96 -24.99
N VAL A 185 -5.90 -3.20 -24.25
CA VAL A 185 -7.19 -3.67 -24.79
C VAL A 185 -8.33 -2.67 -24.65
N THR A 186 -8.16 -1.62 -23.84
CA THR A 186 -9.13 -0.52 -23.70
C THR A 186 -8.73 0.73 -24.47
N GLY A 187 -7.49 0.85 -24.93
CA GLY A 187 -6.97 2.04 -25.62
C GLY A 187 -6.81 3.28 -24.72
N THR A 188 -7.09 3.14 -23.42
CA THR A 188 -6.87 4.19 -22.41
C THR A 188 -5.46 4.05 -21.86
N LEU A 189 -4.44 4.47 -22.62
CA LEU A 189 -3.17 4.85 -22.01
C LEU A 189 -3.32 6.29 -21.52
N SER A 190 -3.54 6.42 -20.22
CA SER A 190 -3.44 7.71 -19.52
C SER A 190 -2.27 7.64 -18.55
N LEU A 191 -1.08 7.24 -19.02
CA LEU A 191 0.07 7.12 -18.13
C LEU A 191 1.04 8.30 -18.18
N LEU A 192 1.05 9.16 -19.19
CA LEU A 192 1.81 10.42 -19.13
C LEU A 192 1.17 11.47 -20.07
N PRO A 193 0.84 12.68 -19.61
CA PRO A 193 0.73 13.82 -20.51
C PRO A 193 2.16 14.14 -20.99
N GLU A 194 2.46 13.88 -22.25
CA GLU A 194 3.79 14.13 -22.84
C GLU A 194 4.17 15.63 -22.95
N ASP A 195 3.30 16.56 -22.53
CA ASP A 195 3.45 17.99 -22.86
C ASP A 195 3.59 18.98 -21.70
N GLU A 196 3.72 18.56 -20.43
CA GLU A 196 4.00 19.51 -19.34
C GLU A 196 5.23 19.13 -18.50
N GLU A 197 6.32 19.86 -18.72
CA GLU A 197 7.61 19.85 -18.00
C GLU A 197 7.51 20.11 -16.48
N HIS A 198 6.29 20.17 -15.93
CA HIS A 198 5.97 20.36 -14.50
C HIS A 198 4.93 19.35 -13.98
N SER A 199 4.57 18.33 -14.76
CA SER A 199 3.63 17.30 -14.34
C SER A 199 4.28 16.44 -13.26
N LYS A 200 3.82 16.61 -12.01
CA LYS A 200 4.14 15.74 -10.89
C LYS A 200 4.01 14.29 -11.36
N ASN A 201 4.97 13.44 -10.98
CA ASN A 201 4.83 12.01 -11.11
C ASN A 201 3.40 11.61 -10.72
N PRO A 202 2.73 10.70 -11.46
CA PRO A 202 1.42 10.22 -11.02
C PRO A 202 1.56 9.81 -9.55
N VAL A 203 0.65 10.19 -8.67
CA VAL A 203 0.71 9.91 -7.22
C VAL A 203 1.06 8.44 -6.96
N GLU A 204 0.62 7.55 -7.86
CA GLU A 204 0.90 6.12 -7.84
C GLU A 204 2.39 5.74 -8.05
N LEU A 205 3.20 6.54 -8.76
CA LEU A 205 4.64 6.30 -8.93
C LEU A 205 5.39 6.58 -7.64
N GLU A 206 5.17 7.76 -7.04
CA GLU A 206 5.81 8.14 -5.77
C GLU A 206 5.50 7.13 -4.67
N GLN A 207 4.27 6.61 -4.64
CA GLN A 207 3.86 5.54 -3.74
C GLN A 207 4.63 4.22 -3.98
N ARG A 208 4.88 3.84 -5.23
CA ARG A 208 5.63 2.64 -5.58
C ARG A 208 7.13 2.78 -5.31
N GLU A 209 7.70 3.94 -5.59
CA GLU A 209 9.07 4.29 -5.22
C GLU A 209 9.26 4.19 -3.71
N HIS A 210 8.35 4.80 -2.94
CA HIS A 210 8.37 4.70 -1.47
C HIS A 210 8.21 3.25 -0.99
N MET A 211 7.29 2.48 -1.58
CA MET A 211 7.11 1.07 -1.23
C MET A 211 8.39 0.26 -1.45
N LEU A 212 9.10 0.52 -2.56
CA LEU A 212 10.36 -0.14 -2.85
C LEU A 212 11.43 0.16 -1.79
N ASP A 213 11.53 1.40 -1.31
CA ASP A 213 12.40 1.77 -0.20
C ASP A 213 12.03 1.03 1.09
N MET A 214 10.73 0.93 1.41
CA MET A 214 10.24 0.21 2.59
C MET A 214 10.51 -1.30 2.49
N LEU A 215 10.34 -1.90 1.31
CA LEU A 215 10.67 -3.29 1.07
C LEU A 215 12.18 -3.53 1.19
N LEU A 216 13.02 -2.64 0.66
CA LEU A 216 14.46 -2.74 0.84
C LEU A 216 14.85 -2.63 2.31
N LEU A 217 14.27 -1.70 3.07
CA LEU A 217 14.51 -1.54 4.50
C LEU A 217 14.06 -2.77 5.30
N TYR A 218 12.92 -3.36 4.91
CA TYR A 218 12.38 -4.59 5.50
C TYR A 218 13.32 -5.78 5.28
N HIS A 219 13.83 -5.94 4.07
CA HIS A 219 14.70 -7.06 3.71
C HIS A 219 16.14 -6.82 4.10
N ASP A 220 16.81 -5.75 3.67
CA ASP A 220 18.22 -5.48 3.99
C ASP A 220 18.42 -4.03 4.49
N PRO A 221 18.26 -3.78 5.81
CA PRO A 221 18.35 -2.45 6.37
C PRO A 221 19.74 -1.82 6.23
N ALA A 222 20.80 -2.63 6.16
CA ALA A 222 22.16 -2.14 5.97
C ALA A 222 22.35 -1.59 4.55
N LEU A 223 21.84 -2.31 3.54
CA LEU A 223 21.88 -1.84 2.16
C LEU A 223 20.95 -0.63 1.96
N ALA A 224 19.77 -0.63 2.58
CA ALA A 224 18.85 0.51 2.57
C ALA A 224 19.53 1.77 3.12
N ALA A 225 20.15 1.69 4.29
CA ALA A 225 20.87 2.81 4.89
C ALA A 225 22.05 3.28 4.03
N PHE A 226 22.78 2.35 3.40
CA PHE A 226 23.87 2.68 2.47
C PHE A 226 23.36 3.44 1.24
N LEU A 227 22.31 2.96 0.59
CA LEU A 227 21.73 3.64 -0.57
C LEU A 227 21.12 4.99 -0.17
N LEU A 228 20.45 5.09 0.97
CA LEU A 228 19.96 6.36 1.49
C LEU A 228 21.09 7.39 1.71
N GLN A 229 22.26 6.94 2.18
CA GLN A 229 23.41 7.80 2.41
C GLN A 229 24.06 8.30 1.12
N TRP A 230 24.26 7.41 0.14
CA TRP A 230 25.05 7.71 -1.06
C TRP A 230 24.23 8.06 -2.30
N LEU A 231 22.99 7.57 -2.37
CA LEU A 231 22.09 7.69 -3.52
C LEU A 231 20.62 7.74 -3.04
N PRO A 232 20.18 8.80 -2.34
CA PRO A 232 18.84 8.89 -1.75
C PRO A 232 17.71 8.88 -2.79
N ASP A 233 18.02 9.18 -4.05
CA ASP A 233 17.09 9.18 -5.20
C ASP A 233 17.25 7.95 -6.10
N TRP A 234 17.79 6.85 -5.57
CA TRP A 234 18.06 5.63 -6.36
C TRP A 234 16.79 5.07 -7.01
N THR A 235 15.64 5.11 -6.33
CA THR A 235 14.35 4.64 -6.84
C THR A 235 13.86 5.50 -8.00
N HIS A 236 13.90 6.83 -7.87
CA HIS A 236 13.32 7.74 -8.86
C HIS A 236 14.16 7.88 -10.15
N ARG A 237 15.49 7.87 -10.05
CA ARG A 237 16.35 8.16 -11.21
C ARG A 237 17.11 6.96 -11.76
N SER A 238 17.28 5.92 -10.95
CA SER A 238 18.08 4.77 -11.36
C SER A 238 17.23 3.63 -11.87
N VAL A 239 16.01 3.46 -11.35
CA VAL A 239 15.09 2.38 -11.76
C VAL A 239 14.25 2.84 -12.96
N PRO A 240 14.19 2.06 -14.06
CA PRO A 240 13.31 2.40 -15.18
C PRO A 240 11.83 2.37 -14.80
N LEU A 241 11.05 3.33 -15.32
CA LEU A 241 9.62 3.47 -15.02
C LEU A 241 8.80 2.20 -15.31
N ASP A 242 9.21 1.42 -16.31
CA ASP A 242 8.53 0.20 -16.71
C ASP A 242 8.37 -0.80 -15.55
N TYR A 243 9.32 -0.82 -14.61
CA TYR A 243 9.29 -1.66 -13.41
C TYR A 243 8.13 -1.36 -12.45
N PHE A 244 7.60 -0.14 -12.51
CA PHE A 244 6.49 0.31 -11.66
C PHE A 244 5.12 0.17 -12.33
N TYR A 245 5.06 -0.01 -13.65
CA TYR A 245 3.80 0.03 -14.42
C TYR A 245 3.48 -1.27 -15.17
N CYS A 246 4.01 -2.40 -14.71
CA CYS A 246 3.81 -3.72 -15.34
C CYS A 246 4.23 -3.76 -16.82
N ASN A 247 5.15 -2.87 -17.21
CA ASN A 247 5.65 -2.75 -18.58
C ASN A 247 7.03 -3.38 -18.75
N LEU A 248 7.42 -4.30 -17.85
CA LEU A 248 8.73 -4.98 -17.90
C LEU A 248 9.00 -5.64 -19.26
N TYR A 249 7.96 -6.02 -20.01
CA TYR A 249 8.09 -6.56 -21.37
C TYR A 249 8.79 -5.58 -22.35
N ARG A 250 8.82 -4.27 -22.05
CA ARG A 250 9.53 -3.26 -22.86
C ARG A 250 11.01 -3.19 -22.53
N THR A 251 11.40 -3.53 -21.30
CA THR A 251 12.78 -3.42 -20.82
C THR A 251 13.51 -4.76 -20.87
N VAL A 252 12.81 -5.86 -20.57
CA VAL A 252 13.37 -7.20 -20.44
C VAL A 252 13.20 -7.96 -21.75
N PRO A 253 14.25 -8.59 -22.31
CA PRO A 253 14.14 -9.28 -23.59
C PRO A 253 13.21 -10.50 -23.51
N PRO A 254 12.52 -10.89 -24.60
CA PRO A 254 11.50 -11.94 -24.55
C PRO A 254 11.97 -13.28 -23.94
N PRO A 255 13.19 -13.80 -24.21
CA PRO A 255 13.66 -15.04 -23.59
C PRO A 255 13.78 -14.96 -22.06
N ALA A 256 14.12 -13.80 -21.51
CA ALA A 256 14.20 -13.56 -20.07
C ALA A 256 12.82 -13.24 -19.48
N PHE A 257 11.99 -12.49 -20.21
CA PHE A 257 10.68 -12.05 -19.74
C PHE A 257 9.70 -13.21 -19.52
N VAL A 258 9.88 -14.36 -20.18
CA VAL A 258 9.10 -15.58 -19.91
C VAL A 258 9.10 -15.96 -18.42
N TYR A 259 10.23 -15.82 -17.72
CA TYR A 259 10.30 -16.16 -16.30
C TYR A 259 9.56 -15.16 -15.42
N VAL A 260 9.58 -13.87 -15.79
CA VAL A 260 8.81 -12.83 -15.11
C VAL A 260 7.31 -13.09 -15.32
N LEU A 261 6.92 -13.41 -16.55
CA LEU A 261 5.54 -13.71 -16.92
C LEU A 261 5.01 -14.96 -16.21
N ASP A 262 5.83 -16.02 -16.04
CA ASP A 262 5.48 -17.18 -15.21
C ASP A 262 5.00 -16.71 -13.81
N GLN A 263 5.74 -15.82 -13.16
CA GLN A 263 5.38 -15.35 -11.82
C GLN A 263 4.20 -14.39 -11.81
N TYR A 264 4.03 -13.53 -12.82
CA TYR A 264 2.83 -12.69 -12.94
C TYR A 264 1.56 -13.54 -13.06
N LEU A 265 1.61 -14.66 -13.79
CA LEU A 265 0.49 -15.56 -13.94
C LEU A 265 0.26 -16.41 -12.68
N ILE A 266 1.32 -16.90 -12.03
CA ILE A 266 1.21 -17.75 -10.82
C ILE A 266 0.73 -16.96 -9.61
N THR A 267 1.21 -15.72 -9.44
CA THR A 267 0.89 -14.90 -8.27
C THR A 267 -0.34 -14.04 -8.47
N GLY A 268 -0.66 -13.69 -9.72
CA GLY A 268 -1.67 -12.68 -10.02
C GLY A 268 -1.31 -11.28 -9.50
N ASP A 269 -0.07 -11.05 -9.06
CA ASP A 269 0.37 -9.80 -8.44
C ASP A 269 1.06 -8.89 -9.46
N MET A 270 0.41 -7.78 -9.74
CA MET A 270 0.89 -6.74 -10.65
C MET A 270 2.15 -6.05 -10.12
N GLU A 271 2.32 -5.99 -8.80
CA GLU A 271 3.48 -5.35 -8.18
C GLU A 271 4.68 -6.26 -8.03
N PHE A 272 4.61 -7.46 -8.60
CA PHE A 272 5.76 -8.36 -8.61
C PHE A 272 7.00 -7.71 -9.23
N GLY A 273 6.82 -6.69 -10.10
CA GLY A 273 7.90 -5.83 -10.60
C GLY A 273 8.76 -5.19 -9.51
N LEU A 274 8.17 -4.79 -8.37
CA LEU A 274 8.92 -4.23 -7.23
C LEU A 274 9.89 -5.25 -6.62
N PHE A 275 9.46 -6.52 -6.55
CA PHE A 275 10.31 -7.60 -6.06
C PHE A 275 11.42 -7.98 -7.04
N ILE A 276 11.21 -7.78 -8.35
CA ILE A 276 12.29 -7.91 -9.34
C ILE A 276 13.36 -6.84 -9.09
N VAL A 277 12.95 -5.58 -8.91
CA VAL A 277 13.89 -4.49 -8.60
C VAL A 277 14.68 -4.79 -7.32
N LEU A 278 13.98 -5.19 -6.26
CA LEU A 278 14.60 -5.57 -5.00
C LEU A 278 15.58 -6.75 -5.15
N ALA A 279 15.21 -7.75 -5.93
CA ALA A 279 16.06 -8.91 -6.19
C ALA A 279 17.35 -8.52 -6.95
N ILE A 280 17.26 -7.64 -7.95
CA ILE A 280 18.43 -7.11 -8.68
C ILE A 280 19.39 -6.45 -7.69
N VAL A 281 18.88 -5.51 -6.88
CA VAL A 281 19.71 -4.78 -5.90
C VAL A 281 20.34 -5.74 -4.88
N LEU A 282 19.59 -6.72 -4.38
CA LEU A 282 20.07 -7.67 -3.38
C LEU A 282 21.07 -8.71 -3.93
N LEU A 283 20.95 -9.12 -5.20
CA LEU A 283 21.95 -9.98 -5.85
C LEU A 283 23.30 -9.29 -5.99
N HIS A 284 23.28 -7.96 -6.19
CA HIS A 284 24.46 -7.14 -6.40
C HIS A 284 24.91 -6.38 -5.14
N ARG A 285 24.35 -6.72 -3.97
CA ARG A 285 24.64 -6.08 -2.66
C ARG A 285 26.13 -5.85 -2.42
N GLU A 286 26.95 -6.89 -2.52
CA GLU A 286 28.39 -6.80 -2.21
C GLU A 286 29.15 -5.92 -3.21
N GLU A 287 28.65 -5.82 -4.44
CA GLU A 287 29.22 -4.94 -5.48
C GLU A 287 28.89 -3.47 -5.19
N LEU A 288 27.64 -3.21 -4.79
CA LEU A 288 27.16 -1.88 -4.43
C LEU A 288 27.87 -1.34 -3.18
N LEU A 289 27.99 -2.17 -2.13
CA LEU A 289 28.65 -1.79 -0.88
C LEU A 289 30.16 -1.55 -1.02
N ARG A 290 30.79 -2.02 -2.10
CA ARG A 290 32.20 -1.75 -2.41
C ARG A 290 32.41 -0.37 -3.01
N GLN A 291 31.37 0.25 -3.55
CA GLN A 291 31.46 1.58 -4.13
C GLN A 291 31.52 2.66 -3.06
N SER A 292 32.14 3.79 -3.40
CA SER A 292 32.33 4.91 -2.48
C SER A 292 31.80 6.24 -3.01
N THR A 293 31.26 6.25 -4.24
CA THR A 293 30.65 7.45 -4.83
C THR A 293 29.29 7.12 -5.43
N ALA A 294 28.40 8.12 -5.47
CA ALA A 294 27.06 8.00 -6.02
C ALA A 294 27.07 7.63 -7.52
N ASP A 295 28.06 8.14 -8.27
CA ASP A 295 28.18 7.92 -9.71
C ASP A 295 28.65 6.50 -10.01
N ASP A 296 29.57 5.95 -9.21
CA ASP A 296 29.99 4.55 -9.34
C ASP A 296 28.83 3.59 -9.05
N ILE A 297 28.02 3.88 -8.01
CA ILE A 297 26.82 3.10 -7.69
C ILE A 297 25.84 3.13 -8.86
N ARG A 298 25.57 4.30 -9.46
CA ARG A 298 24.71 4.43 -10.64
C ARG A 298 25.28 3.67 -11.85
N ALA A 299 26.59 3.72 -12.06
CA ALA A 299 27.26 2.99 -13.14
C ALA A 299 27.12 1.47 -12.98
N VAL A 300 27.13 0.96 -11.74
CA VAL A 300 26.87 -0.44 -11.43
C VAL A 300 25.40 -0.81 -11.66
N LEU A 301 24.45 0.03 -11.21
CA LEU A 301 23.01 -0.28 -11.30
C LEU A 301 22.47 -0.25 -12.73
N LYS A 302 22.86 0.75 -13.52
CA LYS A 302 22.29 1.01 -14.85
C LYS A 302 22.22 -0.20 -15.80
N PRO A 303 23.29 -1.01 -15.99
CA PRO A 303 23.22 -2.17 -16.88
C PRO A 303 22.39 -3.34 -16.32
N LEU A 304 22.13 -3.39 -15.01
CA LEU A 304 21.48 -4.54 -14.38
C LEU A 304 19.98 -4.63 -14.70
N TRP A 305 19.36 -3.51 -15.06
CA TRP A 305 17.93 -3.44 -15.35
C TRP A 305 17.51 -4.08 -16.67
N ALA A 306 18.45 -4.32 -17.59
CA ALA A 306 18.14 -4.92 -18.88
C ALA A 306 17.83 -6.42 -18.76
N LEU A 307 18.42 -7.10 -17.76
CA LEU A 307 18.27 -8.55 -17.56
C LEU A 307 18.56 -9.38 -18.83
N ASP A 308 19.57 -8.97 -19.60
CA ASP A 308 19.91 -9.59 -20.89
C ASP A 308 20.36 -11.05 -20.78
N ASP A 309 21.01 -11.41 -19.67
CA ASP A 309 21.41 -12.80 -19.41
C ASP A 309 20.24 -13.60 -18.83
N VAL A 310 19.80 -14.62 -19.57
CA VAL A 310 18.68 -15.50 -19.17
C VAL A 310 18.96 -16.19 -17.83
N GLY A 311 20.22 -16.56 -17.55
CA GLY A 311 20.61 -17.16 -16.28
C GLY A 311 20.44 -16.20 -15.10
N ALA A 312 20.90 -14.96 -15.26
CA ALA A 312 20.72 -13.89 -14.28
C ALA A 312 19.24 -13.51 -14.10
N ALA A 313 18.46 -13.44 -15.19
CA ALA A 313 17.03 -13.18 -15.14
C ALA A 313 16.29 -14.26 -14.32
N LYS A 314 16.58 -15.54 -14.58
CA LYS A 314 16.02 -16.65 -13.81
C LYS A 314 16.38 -16.55 -12.32
N ALA A 315 17.65 -16.29 -12.00
CA ALA A 315 18.10 -16.15 -10.61
C ALA A 315 17.40 -14.98 -9.91
N THR A 316 17.22 -13.86 -10.62
CA THR A 316 16.50 -12.68 -10.15
C THR A 316 15.04 -12.99 -9.85
N VAL A 317 14.34 -13.65 -10.77
CA VAL A 317 12.93 -14.04 -10.59
C VAL A 317 12.78 -14.99 -9.41
N VAL A 318 13.66 -15.99 -9.27
CA VAL A 318 13.63 -16.91 -8.12
C VAL A 318 13.80 -16.16 -6.80
N LEU A 319 14.77 -15.24 -6.73
CA LEU A 319 14.97 -14.43 -5.53
C LEU A 319 13.77 -13.52 -5.27
N ALA A 320 13.20 -12.88 -6.30
CA ALA A 320 12.01 -12.05 -6.18
C ALA A 320 10.82 -12.83 -5.60
N THR A 321 10.58 -14.06 -6.08
CA THR A 321 9.55 -14.95 -5.53
C THR A 321 9.81 -15.30 -4.06
N LEU A 322 11.07 -15.57 -3.69
CA LEU A 322 11.44 -15.85 -2.30
C LEU A 322 11.25 -14.62 -1.39
N LEU A 323 11.62 -13.43 -1.88
CA LEU A 323 11.43 -12.17 -1.15
C LEU A 323 9.95 -11.90 -0.94
N LYS A 324 9.12 -12.06 -1.98
CA LYS A 324 7.66 -11.93 -1.88
C LYS A 324 7.07 -12.91 -0.86
N ARG A 325 7.47 -14.18 -0.88
CA ARG A 325 7.01 -15.18 0.11
C ARG A 325 7.45 -14.85 1.54
N ARG A 326 8.53 -14.08 1.71
CA ARG A 326 9.01 -13.56 3.00
C ARG A 326 8.53 -12.14 3.30
N THR A 327 7.56 -11.65 2.54
CA THR A 327 6.96 -10.35 2.75
C THR A 327 5.51 -10.57 3.17
N PRO A 328 5.01 -9.83 4.18
CA PRO A 328 3.60 -9.89 4.59
C PRO A 328 2.67 -9.71 3.39
N ALA A 329 1.55 -10.45 3.39
CA ALA A 329 0.59 -10.35 2.27
C ALA A 329 -0.03 -8.95 2.18
N SER A 330 -0.13 -8.25 3.31
CA SER A 330 -0.63 -6.88 3.45
C SER A 330 0.43 -5.79 3.25
N TYR A 331 1.58 -6.10 2.62
CA TYR A 331 2.62 -5.08 2.37
C TYR A 331 2.13 -3.86 1.58
N THR A 332 1.05 -4.01 0.80
CA THR A 332 0.41 -2.96 0.02
C THR A 332 -0.56 -2.09 0.82
N THR A 333 -0.82 -2.39 2.10
CA THR A 333 -1.78 -1.65 2.93
C THR A 333 -1.47 -0.15 3.01
N MET A 334 -0.20 0.24 2.97
CA MET A 334 0.20 1.67 2.98
C MET A 334 -0.25 2.47 1.75
N TRP A 335 -0.54 1.85 0.60
CA TRP A 335 -0.91 2.59 -0.62
C TRP A 335 -2.18 3.42 -0.50
N TYR A 336 -3.11 2.96 0.34
CA TYR A 336 -4.41 3.59 0.51
C TYR A 336 -4.50 4.37 1.82
N SER A 337 -3.38 4.52 2.55
CA SER A 337 -3.36 5.24 3.81
C SER A 337 -3.49 6.74 3.53
N THR A 338 -4.70 7.25 3.68
CA THR A 338 -4.94 8.70 3.69
C THR A 338 -4.55 9.25 5.06
N PRO A 339 -3.92 10.43 5.13
CA PRO A 339 -3.68 11.10 6.40
C PRO A 339 -4.99 11.23 7.18
N HIS A 340 -4.92 11.08 8.50
CA HIS A 340 -6.08 11.24 9.36
C HIS A 340 -6.76 12.61 9.08
N PRO A 341 -8.11 12.69 9.02
CA PRO A 341 -8.81 13.91 8.59
C PRO A 341 -8.55 15.16 9.44
N THR A 342 -7.99 15.01 10.65
CA THR A 342 -7.56 16.13 11.50
C THR A 342 -6.31 16.84 10.97
N PHE A 343 -5.57 16.25 10.03
CA PHE A 343 -4.43 16.86 9.36
C PHE A 343 -4.84 17.55 8.07
N THR A 344 -4.12 18.62 7.71
CA THR A 344 -4.31 19.34 6.45
C THR A 344 -3.54 18.66 5.33
N THR A 345 -4.23 18.21 4.28
CA THR A 345 -3.59 17.64 3.09
C THR A 345 -3.14 18.73 2.12
N ALA A 346 -2.08 18.47 1.36
CA ALA A 346 -1.54 19.42 0.38
C ALA A 346 -2.57 19.83 -0.70
N SER A 347 -3.51 18.95 -1.07
CA SER A 347 -4.60 19.23 -2.01
C SER A 347 -5.70 20.13 -1.44
N ALA A 348 -5.94 20.12 -0.12
CA ALA A 348 -6.84 21.06 0.54
C ALA A 348 -6.22 22.45 0.70
N SER A 349 -4.89 22.54 0.73
CA SER A 349 -4.16 23.77 1.05
C SER A 349 -4.23 24.87 -0.03
N SER A 350 -4.51 24.53 -1.29
CA SER A 350 -4.65 25.50 -2.39
C SER A 350 -6.08 26.05 -2.54
N ALA A 351 -7.05 25.50 -1.81
CA ALA A 351 -8.46 25.85 -1.92
C ALA A 351 -8.92 26.94 -0.93
N PHE A 352 -8.15 27.20 0.13
CA PHE A 352 -8.52 28.17 1.15
C PHE A 352 -7.70 29.45 1.04
N PRO A 353 -8.35 30.64 0.97
CA PRO A 353 -7.64 31.91 1.04
C PRO A 353 -6.90 32.04 2.38
N PRO A 354 -5.76 32.77 2.41
CA PRO A 354 -5.03 33.00 3.65
C PRO A 354 -5.96 33.60 4.71
N VAL A 355 -5.95 32.99 5.90
CA VAL A 355 -6.79 33.42 7.03
C VAL A 355 -6.33 34.82 7.47
N ASP A 356 -7.26 35.77 7.47
CA ASP A 356 -7.02 37.13 7.97
C ASP A 356 -6.85 37.10 9.49
N MET A 357 -5.61 37.36 9.93
CA MET A 357 -5.21 37.34 11.33
C MET A 357 -5.61 38.61 12.11
N SER A 358 -6.05 39.67 11.43
CA SER A 358 -6.34 40.97 12.05
C SER A 358 -7.45 40.93 13.11
N GLY A 359 -8.34 39.94 13.00
CA GLY A 359 -9.44 39.71 13.94
C GLY A 359 -9.14 38.74 15.07
N TRP A 360 -7.97 38.10 15.13
CA TRP A 360 -7.66 37.04 16.10
C TRP A 360 -6.78 37.53 17.24
N GLU A 361 -7.04 37.04 18.45
CA GLU A 361 -6.31 37.39 19.67
C GLU A 361 -5.93 36.13 20.44
N LYS A 362 -4.68 36.06 20.89
CA LYS A 362 -4.17 34.96 21.71
C LYS A 362 -4.55 35.22 23.16
N GLN A 363 -5.23 34.26 23.78
CA GLN A 363 -5.64 34.29 25.18
C GLN A 363 -5.07 33.07 25.90
N GLU A 364 -4.73 33.23 27.18
CA GLU A 364 -4.31 32.12 28.04
C GLU A 364 -5.55 31.41 28.61
N SER A 365 -5.52 30.09 28.61
CA SER A 365 -6.60 29.30 29.18
C SER A 365 -6.68 29.50 30.69
N LYS A 366 -7.89 29.71 31.18
CA LYS A 366 -8.18 29.78 32.62
C LYS A 366 -8.20 28.41 33.28
N THR A 367 -8.46 27.35 32.50
CA THR A 367 -8.59 25.96 32.99
C THR A 367 -7.30 25.15 32.80
N LEU A 368 -6.48 25.50 31.80
CA LEU A 368 -5.24 24.79 31.48
C LEU A 368 -4.07 25.77 31.57
N THR A 369 -3.47 25.86 32.75
CA THR A 369 -2.35 26.77 33.02
C THR A 369 -1.21 26.57 32.01
N GLY A 370 -0.70 27.67 31.45
CA GLY A 370 0.36 27.62 30.43
C GLY A 370 -0.09 27.27 29.00
N ARG A 371 -1.38 26.97 28.76
CA ARG A 371 -1.92 26.76 27.40
C ARG A 371 -2.60 28.02 26.87
N PHE A 372 -2.50 28.24 25.57
CA PHE A 372 -3.09 29.40 24.90
C PHE A 372 -4.04 28.98 23.79
N TYR A 373 -5.09 29.76 23.60
CA TYR A 373 -6.06 29.61 22.51
C TYR A 373 -6.25 30.93 21.77
N TRP A 374 -6.74 30.88 20.54
CA TRP A 374 -7.00 32.02 19.68
C TRP A 374 -8.50 32.30 19.61
N VAL A 375 -8.90 33.54 19.87
CA VAL A 375 -10.29 33.98 19.78
C VAL A 375 -10.43 35.04 18.71
N HIS A 376 -11.39 34.86 17.80
CA HIS A 376 -11.73 35.88 16.84
C HIS A 376 -12.66 36.94 17.46
N LYS A 377 -12.23 38.21 17.49
CA LYS A 377 -12.89 39.33 18.18
C LYS A 377 -14.35 39.53 17.76
N LYS A 378 -14.68 39.34 16.47
CA LYS A 378 -16.02 39.60 15.91
C LYS A 378 -16.96 38.40 15.98
N THR A 379 -16.45 37.19 15.77
CA THR A 379 -17.28 35.97 15.70
C THR A 379 -17.30 35.22 17.03
N LYS A 380 -16.42 35.57 17.97
CA LYS A 380 -16.21 34.88 19.26
C LYS A 380 -15.87 33.40 19.11
N VAL A 381 -15.47 32.98 17.90
CA VAL A 381 -14.97 31.63 17.65
C VAL A 381 -13.61 31.51 18.33
N ALA A 382 -13.47 30.49 19.18
CA ALA A 382 -12.24 30.13 19.85
C ALA A 382 -11.69 28.83 19.25
N GLN A 383 -10.38 28.73 19.13
CA GLN A 383 -9.69 27.52 18.69
C GLN A 383 -8.31 27.45 19.34
N TRP A 384 -7.79 26.26 19.58
CA TRP A 384 -6.57 26.10 20.38
C TRP A 384 -5.31 26.29 19.56
N GLU A 385 -5.39 26.01 18.25
CA GLU A 385 -4.27 26.17 17.35
C GLU A 385 -4.30 27.51 16.61
N HIS A 386 -3.15 27.91 16.07
CA HIS A 386 -3.06 29.17 15.35
C HIS A 386 -3.99 29.12 14.11
N PRO A 387 -4.82 30.15 13.85
CA PRO A 387 -5.80 30.14 12.76
C PRO A 387 -5.22 29.92 11.36
N SER A 388 -3.96 30.27 11.16
CA SER A 388 -3.23 30.00 9.92
C SER A 388 -2.26 28.81 10.01
N ALA A 389 -2.25 28.07 11.12
CA ALA A 389 -1.44 26.87 11.27
C ALA A 389 -1.87 25.84 10.21
N ARG A 390 -0.87 25.23 9.60
CA ARG A 390 -1.05 24.06 8.76
C ARG A 390 -0.75 22.86 9.62
N HIS A 391 -1.70 21.93 9.70
CA HIS A 391 -1.54 20.71 10.48
C HIS A 391 -0.94 19.65 9.57
N GLU A 392 0.37 19.72 9.36
CA GLU A 392 1.07 18.72 8.55
C GLU A 392 0.99 17.34 9.22
N PRO A 393 0.84 16.27 8.42
CA PRO A 393 0.85 14.90 8.91
C PRO A 393 2.17 14.57 9.61
N PRO A 394 2.20 13.55 10.49
CA PRO A 394 3.45 13.11 11.11
C PRO A 394 4.47 12.66 10.05
N PRO A 395 5.77 12.60 10.40
CA PRO A 395 6.77 11.98 9.54
C PRO A 395 6.36 10.57 9.11
N PRO A 396 6.76 10.11 7.91
CA PRO A 396 6.45 8.77 7.46
C PRO A 396 7.03 7.72 8.42
N LEU A 397 6.39 6.55 8.43
CA LEU A 397 6.86 5.41 9.20
C LEU A 397 8.18 4.91 8.62
N MET A 398 9.12 4.60 9.50
CA MET A 398 10.47 4.10 9.16
C MET A 398 10.49 2.56 9.09
N CYS A 399 9.35 1.90 8.92
CA CYS A 399 9.23 0.47 8.70
C CYS A 399 7.95 0.14 7.90
N LEU A 400 7.89 -1.06 7.31
CA LEU A 400 6.73 -1.52 6.55
C LEU A 400 5.49 -1.62 7.47
N SER A 401 4.32 -1.17 7.00
CA SER A 401 3.05 -1.36 7.74
C SER A 401 2.40 -2.68 7.33
N ILE A 402 1.81 -3.37 8.29
CA ILE A 402 1.13 -4.65 8.10
C ILE A 402 -0.29 -4.55 8.66
N SER A 403 -1.26 -5.08 7.94
CA SER A 403 -2.65 -5.10 8.38
C SER A 403 -2.85 -5.89 9.67
N THR A 404 -3.64 -5.32 10.59
CA THR A 404 -4.08 -6.02 11.80
C THR A 404 -4.78 -7.34 11.50
N ASN A 405 -5.57 -7.43 10.42
CA ASN A 405 -6.28 -8.66 10.07
C ASN A 405 -5.32 -9.82 9.79
N GLU A 406 -4.17 -9.56 9.16
CA GLU A 406 -3.18 -10.59 8.86
C GLU A 406 -2.51 -11.09 10.14
N VAL A 407 -2.03 -10.18 11.00
CA VAL A 407 -1.27 -10.52 12.20
C VAL A 407 -2.18 -11.11 13.28
N ALA A 408 -3.34 -10.48 13.54
CA ALA A 408 -4.26 -10.91 14.57
C ALA A 408 -4.94 -12.24 14.22
N SER A 409 -5.32 -12.47 12.95
CA SER A 409 -5.83 -13.78 12.54
C SER A 409 -4.78 -14.87 12.73
N ALA A 410 -3.51 -14.60 12.37
CA ALA A 410 -2.42 -15.55 12.58
C ALA A 410 -2.11 -15.81 14.06
N ALA A 411 -2.35 -14.84 14.94
CA ALA A 411 -2.09 -14.96 16.37
C ALA A 411 -3.24 -15.60 17.16
N CYS A 412 -4.47 -15.16 16.91
CA CYS A 412 -5.64 -15.47 17.73
C CYS A 412 -6.49 -16.62 17.20
N ILE A 413 -6.52 -16.87 15.88
CA ILE A 413 -7.44 -17.86 15.29
C ILE A 413 -6.72 -19.21 15.11
N PRO A 414 -7.12 -20.28 15.83
CA PRO A 414 -6.56 -21.61 15.64
C PRO A 414 -6.83 -22.12 14.22
N GLY A 415 -5.81 -22.61 13.53
CA GLY A 415 -5.93 -23.13 12.16
C GLY A 415 -5.89 -22.09 11.05
N ALA A 416 -5.82 -20.78 11.37
CA ALA A 416 -5.57 -19.74 10.36
C ALA A 416 -4.13 -19.77 9.80
N LYS A 417 -3.22 -20.45 10.50
CA LYS A 417 -1.84 -20.68 10.04
C LYS A 417 -1.81 -21.76 8.97
N THR A 418 -1.53 -21.35 7.74
CA THR A 418 -1.13 -22.28 6.67
C THR A 418 0.37 -22.56 6.76
N ASP A 419 0.85 -23.63 6.13
CA ASP A 419 2.29 -23.95 6.03
C ASP A 419 3.13 -22.81 5.39
N LEU A 420 2.46 -21.88 4.70
CA LEU A 420 3.06 -20.71 4.04
C LEU A 420 2.99 -19.43 4.88
N SER A 421 2.31 -19.46 6.03
CA SER A 421 2.08 -18.26 6.84
C SER A 421 3.36 -17.78 7.53
N LEU A 422 3.60 -16.48 7.49
CA LEU A 422 4.71 -15.86 8.18
C LEU A 422 4.50 -15.94 9.69
N ARG A 423 5.61 -16.15 10.42
CA ARG A 423 5.60 -16.15 11.88
C ARG A 423 5.94 -14.75 12.39
N TYR A 424 4.95 -14.12 13.00
CA TYR A 424 5.06 -12.80 13.58
C TYR A 424 5.47 -12.87 15.06
N PHE A 425 6.38 -11.98 15.45
CA PHE A 425 6.75 -11.72 16.84
C PHE A 425 6.33 -10.30 17.19
N ILE A 426 5.36 -10.18 18.10
CA ILE A 426 4.71 -8.92 18.43
C ILE A 426 5.51 -8.22 19.52
N VAL A 427 5.81 -6.94 19.30
CA VAL A 427 6.50 -6.06 20.23
C VAL A 427 5.57 -4.89 20.56
N ASP A 428 4.98 -4.93 21.75
CA ASP A 428 4.14 -3.86 22.29
C ASP A 428 5.03 -2.70 22.73
N CYS A 429 5.04 -1.62 21.94
CA CYS A 429 5.86 -0.42 22.15
C CYS A 429 5.09 0.67 22.90
N ARG A 430 3.90 0.40 23.42
CA ARG A 430 3.12 1.37 24.18
C ARG A 430 3.80 1.68 25.52
N GLY A 431 3.86 2.96 25.86
CA GLY A 431 4.21 3.36 27.23
C GLY A 431 3.05 3.06 28.17
N ARG A 432 3.20 2.09 29.07
CA ARG A 432 2.18 1.75 30.07
C ARG A 432 2.32 2.63 31.32
N ARG A 433 2.30 3.95 31.11
CA ARG A 433 2.59 4.94 32.15
C ARG A 433 1.34 5.32 32.95
N SER A 434 0.16 5.28 32.31
CA SER A 434 -1.11 5.58 32.99
C SER A 434 -1.77 4.32 33.55
N SER A 435 -2.59 4.51 34.60
CA SER A 435 -3.40 3.41 35.16
C SER A 435 -4.43 2.89 34.14
N GLU A 436 -4.90 3.74 33.22
CA GLU A 436 -5.83 3.36 32.15
C GLU A 436 -5.16 2.47 31.11
N ASP A 437 -3.91 2.74 30.70
CA ASP A 437 -3.19 1.93 29.72
C ASP A 437 -2.90 0.52 30.24
N MET A 438 -2.66 0.38 31.55
CA MET A 438 -2.54 -0.93 32.19
C MET A 438 -3.86 -1.71 32.14
N LYS A 439 -4.97 -1.02 32.40
CA LYS A 439 -6.34 -1.59 32.42
C LYS A 439 -6.89 -1.87 31.03
N SER A 440 -6.34 -1.23 29.99
CA SER A 440 -6.62 -1.55 28.59
C SER A 440 -6.07 -2.92 28.16
N GLY A 441 -5.19 -3.53 28.95
CA GLY A 441 -4.65 -4.86 28.69
C GLY A 441 -3.52 -4.91 27.67
N GLY A 442 -2.89 -6.09 27.57
CA GLY A 442 -1.80 -6.39 26.65
C GLY A 442 -2.12 -7.48 25.65
N ILE A 443 -1.46 -7.44 24.49
CA ILE A 443 -1.58 -8.48 23.48
C ILE A 443 -0.95 -9.79 24.01
N PRO A 444 -1.66 -10.93 23.93
CA PRO A 444 -1.12 -12.23 24.35
C PRO A 444 0.18 -12.58 23.65
N SER A 445 1.15 -13.08 24.41
CA SER A 445 2.49 -13.45 23.91
C SER A 445 3.29 -12.29 23.27
N GLY A 446 2.82 -11.04 23.38
CA GLY A 446 3.54 -9.86 22.94
C GLY A 446 4.66 -9.49 23.91
N TYR A 447 5.86 -9.22 23.40
CA TYR A 447 6.95 -8.70 24.20
C TYR A 447 6.73 -7.21 24.46
N THR A 448 6.71 -6.80 25.74
CA THR A 448 6.54 -5.38 26.09
C THR A 448 7.88 -4.68 26.05
N LEU A 449 8.00 -3.65 25.21
CA LEU A 449 9.18 -2.79 25.10
C LEU A 449 8.77 -1.37 25.49
N ASP A 450 8.96 -1.01 26.75
CA ASP A 450 8.65 0.34 27.24
C ASP A 450 9.50 1.38 26.48
N PRO A 451 8.92 2.48 25.97
CA PRO A 451 9.66 3.57 25.35
C PRO A 451 10.79 4.14 26.23
N ALA A 452 10.69 4.05 27.55
CA ALA A 452 11.74 4.46 28.50
C ALA A 452 13.05 3.67 28.31
N VAL A 453 12.99 2.47 27.71
CA VAL A 453 14.19 1.69 27.36
C VAL A 453 15.13 2.50 26.49
N PHE A 454 14.62 3.37 25.62
CA PHE A 454 15.45 4.20 24.74
C PHE A 454 16.12 5.39 25.44
N ASP A 455 15.77 5.68 26.69
CA ASP A 455 16.32 6.78 27.47
C ASP A 455 17.55 6.34 28.31
N SER A 456 17.79 5.02 28.45
CA SER A 456 18.94 4.46 29.19
C SER A 456 19.70 3.40 28.39
N PRO A 457 21.03 3.54 28.21
CA PRO A 457 21.83 2.57 27.47
C PRO A 457 21.84 1.17 28.12
N GLU A 458 21.77 1.09 29.45
CA GLU A 458 21.76 -0.19 30.18
C GLU A 458 20.47 -0.98 29.89
N MET A 459 19.33 -0.29 29.86
CA MET A 459 18.05 -0.91 29.50
C MET A 459 18.05 -1.38 28.04
N MET A 460 18.64 -0.60 27.13
CA MET A 460 18.80 -1.00 25.73
C MET A 460 19.63 -2.27 25.59
N GLU A 461 20.74 -2.41 26.32
CA GLU A 461 21.61 -3.59 26.26
C GLU A 461 20.92 -4.86 26.81
N SER A 462 20.18 -4.71 27.92
CA SER A 462 19.38 -5.80 28.49
C SER A 462 18.28 -6.27 27.53
N ALA A 463 17.54 -5.33 26.95
CA ALA A 463 16.51 -5.62 25.94
C ALA A 463 17.13 -6.28 24.68
N LEU A 464 18.28 -5.77 24.21
CA LEU A 464 19.00 -6.33 23.07
C LEU A 464 19.41 -7.78 23.35
N THR A 465 19.97 -8.07 24.51
CA THR A 465 20.41 -9.41 24.90
C THR A 465 19.27 -10.41 24.85
N THR A 466 18.08 -9.98 25.28
CA THR A 466 16.85 -10.80 25.24
C THR A 466 16.36 -11.04 23.82
N LEU A 467 16.43 -10.02 22.95
CA LEU A 467 15.88 -10.05 21.59
C LEU A 467 16.86 -10.59 20.54
N LEU A 468 18.16 -10.62 20.83
CA LEU A 468 19.21 -11.05 19.90
C LEU A 468 19.00 -12.46 19.30
N PRO A 469 18.50 -13.48 20.04
CA PRO A 469 18.20 -14.80 19.48
C PRO A 469 17.16 -14.76 18.34
N LEU A 470 16.30 -13.75 18.32
CA LEU A 470 15.25 -13.57 17.31
C LEU A 470 15.74 -12.87 16.05
N LYS A 471 16.97 -12.33 16.05
CA LYS A 471 17.52 -11.52 14.97
C LYS A 471 17.44 -12.23 13.61
N SER A 472 16.67 -11.62 12.70
CA SER A 472 16.48 -12.08 11.31
C SER A 472 15.84 -13.46 11.14
N ASN A 473 15.29 -14.05 12.21
CA ASN A 473 14.60 -15.35 12.18
C ASN A 473 13.07 -15.24 12.26
N VAL A 474 12.57 -14.07 12.69
CA VAL A 474 11.13 -13.79 12.88
C VAL A 474 10.75 -12.46 12.22
N HIS A 475 9.48 -12.29 11.92
CA HIS A 475 8.91 -11.04 11.43
C HIS A 475 8.48 -10.19 12.64
N LEU A 476 9.20 -9.10 12.91
CA LEU A 476 8.96 -8.24 14.06
C LEU A 476 7.82 -7.27 13.75
N VAL A 477 6.79 -7.26 14.57
CA VAL A 477 5.63 -6.36 14.44
C VAL A 477 5.59 -5.43 15.65
N LEU A 478 5.93 -4.17 15.41
CA LEU A 478 5.89 -3.10 16.40
C LEU A 478 4.45 -2.60 16.54
N VAL A 479 3.97 -2.49 17.77
CA VAL A 479 2.60 -2.05 18.07
C VAL A 479 2.66 -0.77 18.91
N GLY A 480 2.18 0.32 18.34
CA GLY A 480 1.89 1.57 19.06
C GLY A 480 0.47 1.59 19.63
N HIS A 481 0.03 2.73 20.15
CA HIS A 481 -1.35 2.93 20.61
C HIS A 481 -2.35 2.91 19.46
N GLY A 482 -1.99 3.51 18.32
CA GLY A 482 -2.92 3.76 17.22
C GLY A 482 -3.95 4.84 17.52
N VAL A 483 -4.81 5.13 16.53
CA VAL A 483 -5.88 6.12 16.67
C VAL A 483 -7.09 5.47 17.35
N SER A 484 -7.34 5.85 18.60
CA SER A 484 -8.44 5.28 19.40
C SER A 484 -9.78 5.99 19.21
N LEU A 485 -9.81 7.22 18.68
CA LEU A 485 -10.99 8.10 18.63
C LEU A 485 -11.59 8.16 17.21
N PRO A 486 -12.83 7.66 17.03
CA PRO A 486 -13.55 7.82 15.77
C PRO A 486 -13.85 9.29 15.46
N MET A 487 -13.83 9.65 14.16
CA MET A 487 -14.16 11.00 13.70
C MET A 487 -15.54 11.50 14.13
N SER A 488 -16.51 10.61 14.39
CA SER A 488 -17.84 10.99 14.90
C SER A 488 -17.81 11.60 16.30
N LEU A 489 -16.75 11.33 17.06
CA LEU A 489 -16.55 11.85 18.41
C LEU A 489 -15.62 13.07 18.45
N VAL A 490 -14.99 13.43 17.33
CA VAL A 490 -14.19 14.66 17.19
C VAL A 490 -15.14 15.79 16.81
N GLN A 491 -15.66 16.49 17.81
CA GLN A 491 -16.68 17.54 17.61
C GLN A 491 -16.11 18.96 17.69
N ASP A 492 -14.96 19.11 18.33
CA ASP A 492 -14.32 20.38 18.69
C ASP A 492 -12.84 20.40 18.28
N ASP A 493 -12.26 21.60 18.19
CA ASP A 493 -10.87 21.76 17.77
C ASP A 493 -9.86 21.28 18.83
N GLU A 494 -10.26 21.25 20.11
CA GLU A 494 -9.41 20.76 21.20
C GLU A 494 -9.19 19.25 21.07
N THR A 495 -10.27 18.48 20.90
CA THR A 495 -10.15 17.03 20.67
C THR A 495 -9.42 16.71 19.38
N ALA A 496 -9.61 17.52 18.32
CA ALA A 496 -8.84 17.38 17.09
C ALA A 496 -7.34 17.62 17.30
N SER A 497 -6.97 18.61 18.11
CA SER A 497 -5.57 18.92 18.49
C SER A 497 -4.94 17.76 19.27
N LEU A 498 -5.64 17.24 20.29
CA LEU A 498 -5.18 16.11 21.09
C LEU A 498 -4.99 14.84 20.26
N VAL A 499 -5.89 14.56 19.32
CA VAL A 499 -5.76 13.43 18.38
C VAL A 499 -4.52 13.60 17.50
N ARG A 500 -4.26 14.81 16.98
CA ARG A 500 -3.05 15.07 16.18
C ARG A 500 -1.77 14.84 16.98
N GLU A 501 -1.72 15.31 18.21
CA GLU A 501 -0.53 15.15 19.05
C GLU A 501 -0.31 13.69 19.44
N GLY A 502 -1.36 12.98 19.87
CA GLY A 502 -1.28 11.54 20.16
C GLY A 502 -0.80 10.72 18.95
N ILE A 503 -1.24 11.06 17.73
CA ILE A 503 -0.72 10.42 16.51
C ILE A 503 0.76 10.69 16.30
N ARG A 504 1.22 11.93 16.52
CA ARG A 504 2.64 12.31 16.34
C ARG A 504 3.53 11.60 17.36
N GLU A 505 3.12 11.56 18.61
CA GLU A 505 3.83 10.87 19.68
C GLU A 505 3.91 9.36 19.40
N ASP A 506 2.81 8.73 18.99
CA ASP A 506 2.78 7.30 18.68
C ASP A 506 3.70 6.94 17.51
N VAL A 507 3.64 7.72 16.41
CA VAL A 507 4.54 7.54 15.27
C VAL A 507 6.01 7.76 15.68
N ALA A 508 6.30 8.73 16.56
CA ALA A 508 7.65 8.96 17.05
C ALA A 508 8.19 7.78 17.87
N ILE A 509 7.36 7.18 18.72
CA ILE A 509 7.71 6.00 19.52
C ILE A 509 7.99 4.80 18.59
N VAL A 510 7.07 4.51 17.66
CA VAL A 510 7.21 3.39 16.72
C VAL A 510 8.44 3.58 15.84
N ASN A 511 8.69 4.80 15.32
CA ASN A 511 9.88 5.09 14.52
C ASN A 511 11.17 4.94 15.31
N ARG A 512 11.21 5.36 16.58
CA ARG A 512 12.38 5.16 17.45
C ARG A 512 12.67 3.68 17.64
N ALA A 513 11.65 2.87 17.89
CA ALA A 513 11.80 1.42 18.01
C ALA A 513 12.26 0.78 16.68
N ALA A 514 11.65 1.15 15.56
CA ALA A 514 12.01 0.65 14.23
C ALA A 514 13.49 0.92 13.90
N LEU A 515 13.92 2.18 14.07
CA LEU A 515 15.31 2.58 13.84
C LEU A 515 16.28 1.85 14.78
N TRP A 516 15.88 1.62 16.04
CA TRP A 516 16.69 0.85 16.99
C TRP A 516 16.91 -0.58 16.50
N PHE A 517 15.85 -1.30 16.13
CA PHE A 517 15.97 -2.66 15.59
C PHE A 517 16.82 -2.69 14.30
N GLN A 518 16.57 -1.78 13.37
CA GLN A 518 17.29 -1.71 12.09
C GLN A 518 18.78 -1.42 12.29
N LYS A 519 19.14 -0.49 13.18
CA LYS A 519 20.55 -0.18 13.51
C LYS A 519 21.29 -1.38 14.08
N HIS A 520 20.59 -2.24 14.83
CA HIS A 520 21.16 -3.48 15.37
C HIS A 520 21.11 -4.65 14.38
N GLY A 521 20.69 -4.40 13.13
CA GLY A 521 20.71 -5.35 12.02
C GLY A 521 19.55 -6.35 12.04
N PHE A 522 18.46 -6.04 12.72
CA PHE A 522 17.24 -6.84 12.60
C PHE A 522 16.60 -6.63 11.23
N ARG A 523 16.24 -7.73 10.58
CA ARG A 523 15.46 -7.76 9.32
C ARG A 523 14.00 -7.99 9.67
N PHE A 524 13.12 -7.73 8.71
CA PHE A 524 11.68 -7.99 8.81
C PHE A 524 10.99 -7.16 9.90
N VAL A 525 11.42 -5.92 10.08
CA VAL A 525 10.84 -4.96 11.04
C VAL A 525 9.66 -4.25 10.38
N SER A 526 8.51 -4.33 11.01
CA SER A 526 7.25 -3.75 10.56
C SER A 526 6.47 -3.13 11.70
N CYS A 527 5.49 -2.29 11.40
CA CYS A 527 4.53 -1.79 12.37
C CYS A 527 3.13 -2.32 12.06
N LEU A 528 2.31 -2.47 13.10
CA LEU A 528 0.92 -2.85 12.97
C LEU A 528 0.07 -1.64 12.53
N ASP A 529 -0.63 -1.78 11.42
CA ASP A 529 -1.50 -0.74 10.89
C ASP A 529 -2.66 -0.46 11.88
N GLY A 530 -2.76 0.79 12.31
CA GLY A 530 -3.70 1.24 13.34
C GLY A 530 -3.39 0.80 14.77
N GLY A 531 -2.23 0.19 15.02
CA GLY A 531 -1.72 -0.09 16.36
C GLY A 531 -2.64 -0.95 17.24
N TYR A 532 -2.52 -0.79 18.55
CA TYR A 532 -3.33 -1.52 19.53
C TYR A 532 -4.82 -1.23 19.40
N ALA A 533 -5.20 -0.01 19.00
CA ALA A 533 -6.59 0.36 18.74
C ALA A 533 -7.24 -0.57 17.71
N SER A 534 -6.56 -0.83 16.59
CA SER A 534 -7.05 -1.76 15.57
C SER A 534 -7.04 -3.21 16.02
N TRP A 535 -6.05 -3.64 16.81
CA TRP A 535 -6.05 -4.97 17.42
C TRP A 535 -7.25 -5.18 18.34
N HIS A 536 -7.54 -4.19 19.19
CA HIS A 536 -8.69 -4.20 20.09
C HIS A 536 -10.01 -4.27 19.31
N ALA A 537 -10.15 -3.46 18.25
CA ALA A 537 -11.31 -3.51 17.37
C ALA A 537 -11.46 -4.87 16.68
N PHE A 538 -10.36 -5.49 16.25
CA PHE A 538 -10.37 -6.83 15.67
C PHE A 538 -10.91 -7.88 16.64
N LEU A 539 -10.44 -7.89 17.89
CA LEU A 539 -10.93 -8.86 18.90
C LEU A 539 -12.40 -8.66 19.25
N ARG A 540 -12.90 -7.42 19.19
CA ARG A 540 -14.31 -7.10 19.40
C ARG A 540 -15.18 -7.61 18.24
N ASP A 541 -14.72 -7.40 17.00
CA ASP A 541 -15.53 -7.65 15.80
C ASP A 541 -15.42 -9.08 15.27
N ALA A 542 -14.31 -9.77 15.57
CA ALA A 542 -14.07 -11.13 15.10
C ALA A 542 -14.92 -12.14 15.91
N PRO A 543 -15.78 -12.96 15.26
CA PRO A 543 -16.71 -13.85 15.96
C PRO A 543 -16.02 -15.01 16.70
N MET A 544 -14.75 -15.28 16.40
CA MET A 544 -13.95 -16.36 16.99
C MET A 544 -13.01 -15.88 18.10
N CYS A 545 -13.03 -14.58 18.41
CA CYS A 545 -12.17 -13.97 19.41
C CYS A 545 -13.01 -13.30 20.49
N THR A 546 -12.43 -13.12 21.67
CA THR A 546 -13.06 -12.36 22.75
C THR A 546 -12.09 -11.37 23.39
N MET A 547 -12.65 -10.30 23.96
CA MET A 547 -11.89 -9.30 24.71
C MET A 547 -11.22 -9.86 25.98
N GLU A 548 -11.63 -11.04 26.43
CA GLU A 548 -11.04 -11.76 27.57
C GLU A 548 -9.66 -12.36 27.23
N GLU A 549 -9.33 -12.48 25.94
CA GLU A 549 -8.01 -12.93 25.52
C GLU A 549 -6.93 -11.90 25.88
N LEU A 550 -7.26 -10.61 26.04
CA LEU A 550 -6.30 -9.57 26.39
C LEU A 550 -5.81 -9.73 27.84
N VAL A 551 -4.48 -9.71 28.00
CA VAL A 551 -3.85 -9.92 29.32
C VAL A 551 -4.04 -8.67 30.19
N GLY A 552 -4.75 -8.82 31.32
CA GLY A 552 -4.95 -7.73 32.28
C GLY A 552 -5.99 -6.69 31.87
N HIS A 553 -6.83 -6.99 30.87
CA HIS A 553 -7.88 -6.10 30.39
C HIS A 553 -9.07 -6.04 31.36
N VAL A 554 -9.54 -4.82 31.65
CA VAL A 554 -10.71 -4.53 32.48
C VAL A 554 -11.72 -3.73 31.66
N ALA A 555 -12.76 -4.39 31.14
CA ALA A 555 -13.69 -3.78 30.17
C ALA A 555 -14.36 -2.47 30.63
N THR A 556 -14.65 -2.33 31.92
CA THR A 556 -15.29 -1.13 32.50
C THR A 556 -14.33 0.07 32.61
N GLU A 557 -13.04 -0.19 32.68
CA GLU A 557 -12.00 0.81 32.88
C GLU A 557 -11.08 0.98 31.65
N CYS A 558 -11.24 0.12 30.65
CA CYS A 558 -10.50 0.19 29.41
C CYS A 558 -10.93 1.41 28.59
N ARG A 559 -9.95 2.26 28.25
CA ARG A 559 -10.12 3.43 27.39
C ARG A 559 -10.80 3.09 26.06
N TYR A 560 -10.37 2.03 25.39
CA TYR A 560 -10.89 1.64 24.08
C TYR A 560 -12.34 1.14 24.17
N CYS A 561 -12.68 0.29 25.14
CA CYS A 561 -14.08 -0.14 25.37
C CYS A 561 -15.00 1.05 25.67
N ARG A 562 -14.55 2.03 26.47
CA ARG A 562 -15.32 3.24 26.78
C ARG A 562 -15.57 4.08 25.52
N ILE A 563 -14.56 4.24 24.66
CA ILE A 563 -14.71 4.97 23.40
C ILE A 563 -15.67 4.24 22.47
N ASP A 564 -15.55 2.93 22.34
CA ASP A 564 -16.44 2.12 21.51
C ASP A 564 -17.89 2.21 21.98
N ALA A 565 -18.14 2.15 23.29
CA ALA A 565 -19.47 2.32 23.86
C ALA A 565 -20.04 3.72 23.56
N ARG A 566 -19.23 4.78 23.68
CA ARG A 566 -19.62 6.15 23.31
C ARG A 566 -19.93 6.27 21.81
N ALA A 567 -19.13 5.65 20.96
CA ALA A 567 -19.33 5.66 19.51
C ALA A 567 -20.62 4.94 19.11
N ALA A 568 -20.93 3.80 19.76
CA ALA A 568 -22.19 3.08 19.55
C ALA A 568 -23.41 3.94 19.93
N LEU A 569 -23.37 4.60 21.10
CA LEU A 569 -24.43 5.53 21.53
C LEU A 569 -24.61 6.70 20.56
N ALA A 570 -23.50 7.24 20.03
CA ALA A 570 -23.55 8.33 19.04
C ALA A 570 -24.14 7.88 17.70
N ALA A 571 -23.94 6.62 17.30
CA ALA A 571 -24.50 6.06 16.07
C ALA A 571 -26.01 5.79 16.17
N GLU A 572 -26.51 5.47 17.36
CA GLU A 572 -27.94 5.24 17.63
C GLU A 572 -28.75 6.54 17.83
N ALA A 573 -28.08 7.68 18.02
CA ALA A 573 -28.74 8.96 18.19
C ALA A 573 -29.48 9.38 16.90
N PRO A 574 -30.81 9.65 16.95
CA PRO A 574 -31.56 10.03 15.76
C PRO A 574 -31.07 11.37 15.23
N VAL A 575 -30.61 11.38 13.97
CA VAL A 575 -30.25 12.61 13.23
C VAL A 575 -31.47 13.54 13.23
N LYS A 576 -31.46 14.56 14.10
CA LYS A 576 -32.48 15.61 14.11
C LYS A 576 -32.38 16.35 12.77
N LYS A 577 -33.23 15.99 11.81
CA LYS A 577 -33.40 16.76 10.56
C LYS A 577 -33.67 18.20 10.95
N ALA A 578 -32.78 19.11 10.56
CA ALA A 578 -32.93 20.53 10.79
C ALA A 578 -34.32 20.98 10.29
N ALA A 579 -35.19 21.37 11.22
CA ALA A 579 -36.51 21.86 10.89
C ALA A 579 -36.35 23.15 10.08
N ARG A 580 -36.61 23.06 8.77
CA ARG A 580 -36.77 24.24 7.91
C ARG A 580 -37.87 25.12 8.50
N ARG A 581 -37.48 26.21 9.17
CA ARG A 581 -38.38 27.33 9.49
C ARG A 581 -38.93 27.88 8.18
N ARG A 582 -40.13 27.43 7.79
CA ARG A 582 -40.94 28.08 6.75
C ARG A 582 -41.57 29.32 7.39
N SER A 583 -41.12 30.51 6.98
CA SER A 583 -41.80 31.77 7.28
C SER A 583 -43.18 31.77 6.62
N SER A 584 -44.23 31.84 7.43
CA SER A 584 -45.61 31.88 6.95
C SER A 584 -45.95 33.27 6.40
N ILE A 585 -46.23 33.36 5.10
CA ILE A 585 -47.04 34.44 4.53
C ILE A 585 -48.48 33.93 4.47
N LYS A 586 -49.39 34.62 5.16
CA LYS A 586 -50.82 34.32 5.23
C LYS A 586 -51.52 34.76 3.94
N MET A 587 -52.40 33.92 3.40
CA MET A 587 -53.49 34.31 2.49
C MET A 587 -54.75 33.48 2.84
N PRO A 588 -55.97 33.98 2.55
CA PRO A 588 -57.19 33.61 3.27
C PRO A 588 -57.94 32.37 2.74
N THR A 589 -58.60 31.69 3.69
CA THR A 589 -59.74 30.73 3.68
C THR A 589 -60.77 30.85 2.53
N LEU A 590 -61.54 29.87 2.02
CA LEU A 590 -62.19 28.56 2.40
C LEU A 590 -62.90 28.02 1.10
N PRO A 591 -63.71 26.92 1.03
CA PRO A 591 -63.78 25.64 1.76
C PRO A 591 -63.98 24.35 0.88
N GLN A 592 -63.93 23.18 1.56
CA GLN A 592 -64.69 21.92 1.31
C GLN A 592 -64.33 21.07 0.06
N SER A 593 -64.22 19.73 0.09
CA SER A 593 -64.76 18.70 0.98
C SER A 593 -64.17 17.30 0.66
N MET A 594 -64.48 16.33 1.54
CA MET A 594 -64.61 14.87 1.33
C MET A 594 -63.39 13.94 1.53
N GLN A 595 -63.46 13.26 2.69
CA GLN A 595 -63.41 11.80 2.93
C GLN A 595 -62.17 11.00 2.46
N ARG A 596 -61.32 10.49 3.36
CA ARG A 596 -61.42 9.28 4.23
C ARG A 596 -61.12 7.96 3.51
N LEU A 597 -60.19 7.23 4.15
CA LEU A 597 -59.96 5.77 4.11
C LEU A 597 -59.26 5.23 2.85
N SER A 598 -58.47 4.16 2.88
CA SER A 598 -57.67 3.48 3.90
C SER A 598 -56.98 2.32 3.17
N LEU A 599 -55.81 1.92 3.66
CA LEU A 599 -55.29 0.55 3.67
C LEU A 599 -54.78 -0.11 2.37
N THR A 600 -53.50 -0.50 2.50
CA THR A 600 -52.90 -1.81 2.19
C THR A 600 -52.81 -2.28 0.75
N SER A 601 -51.57 -2.44 0.26
CA SER A 601 -50.97 -3.66 -0.30
C SER A 601 -49.65 -3.27 -0.97
N THR A 602 -48.51 -3.67 -0.42
CA THR A 602 -47.69 -4.83 -0.80
C THR A 602 -47.14 -4.82 -2.23
N ALA A 603 -45.85 -5.17 -2.29
CA ALA A 603 -45.13 -5.81 -3.39
C ALA A 603 -44.46 -4.89 -4.42
N SER A 604 -43.14 -4.78 -4.23
CA SER A 604 -42.10 -5.11 -5.21
C SER A 604 -42.28 -4.65 -6.66
N SER A 605 -41.33 -3.86 -7.15
CA SER A 605 -40.48 -4.29 -8.26
C SER A 605 -39.30 -3.35 -8.48
N THR A 606 -38.13 -3.97 -8.53
CA THR A 606 -36.99 -3.65 -9.39
C THR A 606 -37.34 -2.88 -10.66
N SER A 607 -36.60 -1.82 -10.94
CA SER A 607 -35.84 -1.74 -12.21
C SER A 607 -34.90 -0.54 -12.23
N SER A 608 -33.69 -0.85 -12.65
CA SER A 608 -32.62 0.06 -13.05
C SER A 608 -33.09 1.06 -14.11
N SER A 609 -32.54 2.27 -14.08
CA SER A 609 -32.06 2.88 -15.32
C SER A 609 -31.00 3.95 -15.06
N ARG A 610 -29.96 3.83 -15.87
CA ARG A 610 -28.84 4.73 -16.07
C ARG A 610 -29.35 6.10 -16.52
N LEU A 611 -28.68 7.17 -16.10
CA LEU A 611 -28.64 8.41 -16.86
C LEU A 611 -27.22 8.97 -16.86
N SER A 612 -26.57 8.82 -18.01
CA SER A 612 -25.51 9.71 -18.48
C SER A 612 -26.13 11.06 -18.88
N PHE A 613 -25.48 12.18 -18.55
CA PHE A 613 -25.59 13.35 -19.41
C PHE A 613 -24.28 14.14 -19.48
N SER A 614 -24.06 14.65 -20.69
CA SER A 614 -22.87 15.25 -21.26
C SER A 614 -22.66 16.71 -20.86
N SER A 615 -21.39 17.08 -20.92
CA SER A 615 -20.79 18.41 -20.88
C SER A 615 -21.37 19.42 -21.87
N LYS A 616 -21.26 20.72 -21.54
CA LYS A 616 -21.06 21.83 -22.46
C LYS A 616 -20.36 23.02 -21.80
N ASP A 617 -19.42 23.58 -22.57
CA ASP A 617 -18.47 24.67 -22.31
C ASP A 617 -19.06 26.05 -21.96
N VAL A 618 -18.24 26.90 -21.29
CA VAL A 618 -18.04 28.33 -21.65
C VAL A 618 -16.60 28.78 -21.31
N LYS A 619 -15.96 29.43 -22.31
CA LYS A 619 -14.63 30.11 -22.31
C LYS A 619 -14.62 31.47 -21.59
N GLY A 620 -13.47 31.90 -21.06
CA GLY A 620 -13.18 33.33 -20.84
C GLY A 620 -11.92 33.76 -20.06
N ARG A 621 -10.76 33.82 -20.73
CA ARG A 621 -9.70 34.88 -20.76
C ARG A 621 -9.01 35.48 -19.49
N PHE A 622 -7.66 35.42 -19.55
CA PHE A 622 -6.59 36.42 -19.21
C PHE A 622 -6.38 36.94 -17.77
N ASN A 623 -5.21 36.69 -17.15
CA ASN A 623 -3.97 37.50 -17.26
C ASN A 623 -2.81 36.99 -16.39
N ALA A 624 -1.59 37.26 -16.86
CA ALA A 624 -0.29 36.94 -16.28
C ALA A 624 0.15 37.92 -15.19
N PHE A 625 0.98 37.47 -14.24
CA PHE A 625 2.13 38.23 -13.68
C PHE A 625 3.08 37.27 -12.95
N GLY A 626 4.37 37.37 -13.25
CA GLY A 626 5.43 36.57 -12.64
C GLY A 626 6.26 37.32 -11.60
N ALA A 627 7.00 36.57 -10.79
CA ALA A 627 8.29 36.88 -10.12
C ALA A 627 8.55 35.76 -9.08
N LYS A 628 9.55 34.88 -9.23
CA LYS A 628 10.95 35.05 -8.78
C LYS A 628 11.09 35.66 -7.37
N PHE A 629 11.44 34.85 -6.36
CA PHE A 629 12.81 34.72 -5.80
C PHE A 629 12.86 34.23 -4.33
N LEU A 630 13.98 33.53 -4.04
CA LEU A 630 14.78 33.52 -2.81
C LEU A 630 14.36 32.65 -1.60
N ARG A 631 15.03 31.49 -1.56
CA ARG A 631 15.67 30.88 -0.37
C ARG A 631 16.04 31.91 0.70
N LYS A 632 15.67 31.64 1.95
CA LYS A 632 16.52 32.01 3.09
C LYS A 632 16.47 30.93 4.17
N ARG A 633 17.61 30.27 4.36
CA ARG A 633 18.00 29.55 5.58
C ARG A 633 18.04 30.55 6.73
N SER A 634 17.46 30.20 7.87
CA SER A 634 17.93 30.66 9.17
C SER A 634 17.83 29.52 10.17
N SER A 635 19.01 29.06 10.57
CA SER A 635 19.26 28.30 11.79
C SER A 635 19.00 29.20 13.01
N SER A 636 18.22 28.72 13.96
CA SER A 636 18.33 29.14 15.36
C SER A 636 17.97 27.96 16.24
N ALA A 637 18.99 27.41 16.87
CA ALA A 637 18.87 26.50 17.98
C ALA A 637 18.33 27.28 19.19
N SER A 638 17.28 26.76 19.82
CA SER A 638 16.92 27.10 21.19
C SER A 638 16.49 25.84 21.89
N ARG A 639 17.31 25.44 22.87
CA ARG A 639 17.05 24.41 23.86
C ARG A 639 15.80 24.80 24.64
N LEU A 640 14.83 23.90 24.74
CA LEU A 640 13.72 24.00 25.68
C LEU A 640 13.69 22.72 26.52
N SER A 641 13.63 22.92 27.84
CA SER A 641 13.58 21.90 28.86
C SER A 641 12.30 21.08 28.75
N SER A 642 12.43 19.80 29.09
CA SER A 642 11.33 18.87 29.28
C SER A 642 10.50 19.27 30.50
N ASP A 643 9.25 19.65 30.27
CA ASP A 643 8.17 19.49 31.24
C ASP A 643 6.97 18.96 30.45
N SER A 644 6.76 17.63 30.53
CA SER A 644 5.58 16.95 30.00
C SER A 644 4.48 17.03 31.06
N LEU A 645 3.29 17.49 30.70
CA LEU A 645 2.15 17.58 31.62
C LEU A 645 0.96 16.76 31.11
N ASP A 646 0.42 15.99 32.06
CA ASP A 646 -0.57 14.92 31.96
C ASP A 646 -1.94 15.36 31.41
N LEU A 647 -2.60 14.41 30.75
CA LEU A 647 -3.91 14.53 30.11
C LEU A 647 -5.08 14.17 31.06
N ASP A 648 -4.81 14.03 32.35
CA ASP A 648 -5.66 13.30 33.30
C ASP A 648 -6.71 14.16 34.05
N ASP A 649 -6.65 15.48 33.97
CA ASP A 649 -7.40 16.34 34.92
C ASP A 649 -8.80 16.79 34.46
N PHE A 650 -9.31 16.30 33.33
CA PHE A 650 -10.57 16.81 32.73
C PHE A 650 -11.70 15.78 32.55
N LEU A 651 -11.54 14.55 33.04
CA LEU A 651 -12.58 13.50 32.97
C LEU A 651 -13.17 13.09 34.32
N ALA A 652 -12.80 13.75 35.42
CA ALA A 652 -13.48 13.58 36.71
C ALA A 652 -14.60 14.60 36.84
N ASP A 653 -15.85 14.15 36.88
CA ASP A 653 -17.00 14.97 37.26
C ASP A 653 -17.68 14.39 38.51
N ASP A 654 -18.19 15.32 39.33
CA ASP A 654 -19.10 15.19 40.48
C ASP A 654 -18.77 14.17 41.60
N THR A 655 -18.06 14.65 42.64
CA THR A 655 -18.36 14.19 44.02
C THR A 655 -18.49 15.38 44.97
N SER A 656 -19.67 15.49 45.57
CA SER A 656 -20.08 16.51 46.53
C SER A 656 -19.23 16.49 47.80
N THR A 657 -18.59 17.61 48.13
CA THR A 657 -18.14 17.90 49.49
C THR A 657 -18.58 19.31 49.89
N THR A 658 -19.50 19.35 50.85
CA THR A 658 -19.96 20.54 51.57
C THR A 658 -18.84 21.09 52.45
N HIS A 659 -18.52 22.37 52.31
CA HIS A 659 -17.82 23.10 53.37
C HIS A 659 -18.35 24.54 53.45
N ASP A 660 -18.95 24.85 54.60
CA ASP A 660 -19.42 26.18 55.01
C ASP A 660 -18.23 27.11 55.33
N SER A 661 -18.26 28.34 54.82
CA SER A 661 -17.86 29.57 55.54
C SER A 661 -18.09 30.86 54.73
N VAL A 662 -19.21 31.52 55.02
CA VAL A 662 -19.44 32.96 55.34
C VAL A 662 -18.49 34.06 54.80
N SER A 663 -19.13 35.06 54.16
CA SER A 663 -18.88 36.53 54.03
C SER A 663 -17.76 37.08 53.13
N ASP A 664 -18.10 37.73 51.99
CA ASP A 664 -18.43 39.17 51.87
C ASP A 664 -18.68 39.60 50.40
N ASP A 665 -19.85 40.23 50.18
CA ASP A 665 -20.30 41.27 49.23
C ASP A 665 -19.81 41.38 47.76
N ASP A 666 -20.74 41.03 46.86
CA ASP A 666 -21.32 41.78 45.73
C ASP A 666 -20.44 42.43 44.63
N GLU A 667 -20.56 41.89 43.40
CA GLU A 667 -21.09 42.65 42.24
C GLU A 667 -21.76 41.66 41.25
N GLU A 668 -23.09 41.66 41.26
CA GLU A 668 -24.00 40.83 40.46
C GLU A 668 -24.06 41.34 39.01
N ILE A 669 -23.72 40.49 38.03
CA ILE A 669 -24.10 40.68 36.62
C ILE A 669 -24.99 39.51 36.21
N ASP A 670 -26.29 39.79 36.17
CA ASP A 670 -27.34 38.94 35.64
C ASP A 670 -27.07 38.52 34.18
N ILE A 671 -26.95 37.22 33.94
CA ILE A 671 -27.15 36.63 32.61
C ILE A 671 -28.18 35.51 32.73
N ALA A 672 -29.38 35.82 32.26
CA ALA A 672 -30.54 34.94 32.24
C ALA A 672 -30.30 33.63 31.47
N LEU A 673 -30.53 32.50 32.16
CA LEU A 673 -30.73 31.18 31.57
C LEU A 673 -32.20 31.03 31.12
N PRO A 674 -32.49 30.58 29.89
CA PRO A 674 -33.81 30.08 29.56
C PRO A 674 -33.98 28.66 30.12
N THR A 675 -34.91 28.54 31.07
CA THR A 675 -35.43 27.31 31.63
C THR A 675 -36.13 26.45 30.56
N LEU A 676 -35.89 25.14 30.64
CA LEU A 676 -36.68 24.10 29.98
C LEU A 676 -38.04 23.99 30.67
N SER A 677 -39.12 23.97 29.89
CA SER A 677 -40.41 23.41 30.32
C SER A 677 -41.11 22.70 29.16
N ALA A 678 -41.40 21.42 29.38
CA ALA A 678 -42.31 20.49 28.70
C ALA A 678 -42.08 20.18 27.21
#